data_AF-L8GRD0-F1
#
_entry.id   AF-L8GRD0-F1
#
_cell.length_a   1.000
_cell.length_b   1.000
_cell.length_c   1.000
_cell.angle_alpha   90.00
_cell.angle_beta   90.00
_cell.angle_gamma   90.00
#
_symmetry.space_group_name_H-M   'P 1'
#
loop_
_entity.id
_entity.type
_entity.pdbx_description
1 polymer ?
#
loop_
_entity_poly.entity_id
_entity_poly.type
_entity_poly.pdbx_seq_one_letter_code
_entity_poly.pdbx_strand_id
1 'polypeptide(L)'
;MFRDRGDETGQLLMQYDFTWLVMRLTPAEKRATLASELAYFFPPQQALSFLFFSAEREKPRLRSTAPSVVFASSWLRIRCRPMLQHALRSMLTDRSWLQHNSYDTSTLDYVRAFGLEALTRELSIVVTEHRDHRNLFHLCADKLDSPQDDPVVRECAYGLVLERLSAGAGDGGSDSAEEWRVVVMPYGKFFSHYRVEALPTIDHISWPHATVTEKVDGTMATLYCYQGRWYVSSWESPEGSEEFISAVTSDGQRYYYSRRPGYNPWKFFEAKLEWAYSNEKFEEDRAKGYFPNQVASVLAAAGAAAVRQSTTTFADFFWDIWRQRGHRLPESDAVVQGRTPTEKKKLADFVFMFCMSCDRQSLVLAHGDSDTTLDYVRAFGLEALTRELSIVVTEHRDHRNLFHLCADKLDSPQDDSVVRECAYGLVLELLSAGAGDGGSDSAEEWRVVVMPYGKFFSHYRVEALPTIDHISWPHATVTEKVDGTMATLYCYQGRWYVSSWESPEGSEEFISAVTSDGQRYYYSRRPGYNPWKFFEAKLEWAYSNEKFEEDRAKGYFPNQVASVLAAAGATAVRQSTTTFADFFWDIWRQRGHRLPEADAVVQGRTPTEKKKLADFVFMFCMSCDRQSLVLAHGDSDTWEERLVLHGVRDMTTLEEEADIEPFARALGCATPQRIYNPEGGGDQFESMEQVVKLSLDLDPMVSCGFVVADRNFNRVKVKSPAHRALDKLCWRSDDEERSTTLMLDVVRTNDHTSFLERFPQWRGLYADARLEWDQFTGYVDSVFAAIPWPPKQQPTAVDGGESEPAGGAAMMDDCVKAAKKSGLVAPVLFKMYHRSCAAREVLRDYPQHLFLRMLKSWRREEATKAHK
;
A
#
# COMPACT_ATOMS: atom_id res chain seq x y z
N MET A 1 -16.27 39.86 -7.79
CA MET A 1 -15.07 40.02 -8.66
C MET A 1 -14.87 38.87 -9.64
N PHE A 2 -15.28 37.63 -9.36
CA PHE A 2 -15.13 36.50 -10.31
C PHE A 2 -16.29 36.28 -11.30
N ARG A 3 -17.32 37.14 -11.31
CA ARG A 3 -18.51 36.96 -12.16
C ARG A 3 -18.36 37.56 -13.58
N ASP A 4 -17.30 38.33 -13.84
CA ASP A 4 -17.14 39.14 -15.07
C ASP A 4 -16.07 38.63 -16.05
N ARG A 5 -15.50 37.45 -15.85
CA ARG A 5 -14.57 36.84 -16.82
C ARG A 5 -15.10 35.48 -17.20
N GLY A 6 -15.80 35.40 -18.34
CA GLY A 6 -16.30 34.16 -18.91
C GLY A 6 -15.17 33.27 -19.42
N ASP A 7 -14.42 32.67 -18.50
CA ASP A 7 -13.36 31.71 -18.78
C ASP A 7 -13.61 30.39 -18.02
N GLU A 8 -13.40 29.27 -18.71
CA GLU A 8 -13.76 27.91 -18.28
C GLU A 8 -12.93 27.40 -17.09
N THR A 9 -11.92 28.16 -16.67
CA THR A 9 -11.01 27.85 -15.56
C THR A 9 -11.67 27.89 -14.18
N GLY A 10 -12.82 28.57 -14.03
CA GLY A 10 -13.51 28.71 -12.75
C GLY A 10 -14.14 27.44 -12.18
N GLN A 11 -14.41 26.42 -13.01
CA GLN A 11 -15.09 25.18 -12.56
C GLN A 11 -14.13 24.10 -12.05
N LEU A 12 -12.85 24.14 -12.41
CA LEU A 12 -11.83 23.18 -11.93
C LEU A 12 -11.37 23.46 -10.49
N LEU A 13 -11.57 24.69 -9.99
CA LEU A 13 -11.17 25.15 -8.66
C LEU A 13 -11.97 24.53 -7.49
N MET A 14 -13.13 23.92 -7.74
CA MET A 14 -14.02 23.46 -6.66
C MET A 14 -13.80 22.03 -6.17
N GLN A 15 -12.97 21.21 -6.83
CA GLN A 15 -12.93 19.76 -6.54
C GLN A 15 -11.92 19.29 -5.49
N TYR A 16 -10.99 20.14 -5.02
CA TYR A 16 -10.01 19.73 -4.01
C TYR A 16 -10.06 20.50 -2.68
N ASP A 17 -10.89 21.54 -2.54
CA ASP A 17 -10.79 22.45 -1.37
C ASP A 17 -12.12 22.82 -0.69
N PHE A 18 -13.14 21.98 -0.83
CA PHE A 18 -14.47 22.24 -0.26
C PHE A 18 -14.44 22.27 1.28
N THR A 19 -13.60 21.46 1.91
CA THR A 19 -13.46 21.40 3.37
C THR A 19 -12.75 22.63 3.94
N TRP A 20 -11.77 23.18 3.22
CA TRP A 20 -11.00 24.36 3.64
C TRP A 20 -11.81 25.65 3.51
N LEU A 21 -12.60 25.78 2.43
CA LEU A 21 -13.46 26.95 2.19
C LEU A 21 -14.61 27.07 3.22
N VAL A 22 -15.23 25.95 3.60
CA VAL A 22 -16.35 25.91 4.56
C VAL A 22 -15.93 26.30 5.98
N MET A 23 -14.66 26.11 6.36
CA MET A 23 -14.18 26.45 7.70
C MET A 23 -14.10 27.96 7.95
N ARG A 24 -13.99 28.81 6.92
CA ARG A 24 -13.86 30.27 7.06
C ARG A 24 -15.16 31.08 6.91
N LEU A 25 -16.26 30.43 6.53
CA LEU A 25 -17.54 31.11 6.35
C LEU A 25 -18.26 31.37 7.67
N THR A 26 -18.90 32.53 7.79
CA THR A 26 -19.79 32.86 8.91
C THR A 26 -21.04 31.97 8.87
N PRO A 27 -21.77 31.79 9.99
CA PRO A 27 -23.00 30.99 10.02
C PRO A 27 -24.10 31.48 9.06
N ALA A 28 -24.11 32.76 8.68
CA ALA A 28 -25.03 33.30 7.69
C ALA A 28 -24.61 32.91 6.26
N GLU A 29 -23.32 32.98 5.95
CA GLU A 29 -22.76 32.56 4.66
C GLU A 29 -22.87 31.04 4.48
N LYS A 30 -22.61 30.26 5.52
CA LYS A 30 -22.84 28.80 5.52
C LYS A 30 -24.28 28.44 5.16
N ARG A 31 -25.26 29.20 5.67
CA ARG A 31 -26.68 28.98 5.36
C ARG A 31 -27.03 29.40 3.93
N ALA A 32 -26.44 30.47 3.42
CA ALA A 32 -26.63 30.91 2.04
C ALA A 32 -25.99 29.93 1.03
N THR A 33 -24.77 29.47 1.31
CA THR A 33 -24.07 28.45 0.51
C THR A 33 -24.77 27.09 0.59
N LEU A 34 -25.22 26.67 1.77
CA LEU A 34 -25.97 25.42 1.91
C LEU A 34 -27.35 25.50 1.22
N ALA A 35 -28.01 26.66 1.25
CA ALA A 35 -29.28 26.86 0.55
C ALA A 35 -29.11 26.89 -0.99
N SER A 36 -28.02 27.47 -1.51
CA SER A 36 -27.72 27.46 -2.95
C SER A 36 -27.32 26.07 -3.44
N GLU A 37 -26.54 25.32 -2.65
CA GLU A 37 -26.14 23.95 -2.97
C GLU A 37 -27.32 22.96 -2.82
N LEU A 38 -28.16 23.08 -1.79
CA LEU A 38 -29.34 22.22 -1.65
C LEU A 38 -30.39 22.46 -2.76
N ALA A 39 -30.49 23.69 -3.29
CA ALA A 39 -31.30 23.98 -4.48
C ALA A 39 -30.70 23.40 -5.77
N TYR A 40 -29.40 23.12 -5.78
CA TYR A 40 -28.68 22.50 -6.91
C TYR A 40 -28.83 20.97 -6.92
N PHE A 41 -28.97 20.34 -5.75
CA PHE A 41 -29.01 18.88 -5.62
C PHE A 41 -30.40 18.26 -5.40
N PHE A 42 -31.45 19.05 -5.10
CA PHE A 42 -32.80 18.53 -4.84
C PHE A 42 -33.90 19.29 -5.63
N PRO A 43 -34.98 18.62 -6.07
CA PRO A 43 -36.11 19.29 -6.71
C PRO A 43 -36.75 20.34 -5.78
N PRO A 44 -37.37 21.42 -6.30
CA PRO A 44 -37.93 22.52 -5.50
C PRO A 44 -38.92 22.08 -4.43
N GLN A 45 -39.68 21.00 -4.67
CA GLN A 45 -40.66 20.45 -3.74
C GLN A 45 -40.02 19.73 -2.53
N GLN A 46 -38.81 19.17 -2.69
CA GLN A 46 -38.06 18.52 -1.60
C GLN A 46 -37.28 19.55 -0.78
N ALA A 47 -36.74 20.59 -1.42
CA ALA A 47 -36.16 21.75 -0.74
C ALA A 47 -37.22 22.49 0.11
N LEU A 48 -38.44 22.66 -0.40
CA LEU A 48 -39.58 23.19 0.35
C LEU A 48 -40.02 22.30 1.52
N SER A 49 -39.97 20.98 1.34
CA SER A 49 -40.27 20.02 2.42
C SER A 49 -39.23 20.08 3.56
N PHE A 50 -37.97 20.33 3.22
CA PHE A 50 -36.88 20.51 4.18
C PHE A 50 -36.99 21.83 4.96
N LEU A 51 -37.42 22.91 4.28
CA LEU A 51 -37.70 24.20 4.91
C LEU A 51 -38.98 24.15 5.78
N PHE A 52 -40.01 23.38 5.38
CA PHE A 52 -41.21 23.16 6.18
C PHE A 52 -40.95 22.32 7.45
N PHE A 53 -40.11 21.27 7.36
CA PHE A 53 -39.74 20.45 8.52
C PHE A 53 -38.89 21.20 9.56
N SER A 54 -38.11 22.20 9.12
CA SER A 54 -37.37 23.08 10.03
C SER A 54 -38.28 24.09 10.74
N ALA A 55 -39.40 24.48 10.10
CA ALA A 55 -40.40 25.39 10.67
C ALA A 55 -41.40 24.70 11.63
N GLU A 56 -41.63 23.39 11.50
CA GLU A 56 -42.55 22.64 12.39
C GLU A 56 -41.99 22.36 13.81
N ARG A 57 -40.76 22.78 14.12
CA ARG A 57 -40.22 22.72 15.49
C ARG A 57 -40.89 23.69 16.48
N GLU A 58 -41.78 24.56 16.01
CA GLU A 58 -42.59 25.44 16.86
C GLU A 58 -44.11 25.23 16.65
N LYS A 59 -44.62 24.06 17.07
CA LYS A 59 -45.89 23.88 17.83
C LYS A 59 -46.33 22.42 17.89
N PRO A 60 -46.90 21.93 19.01
CA PRO A 60 -47.43 20.58 19.09
C PRO A 60 -48.93 20.55 18.72
N ARG A 61 -49.30 19.48 18.00
CA ARG A 61 -50.63 18.86 17.78
C ARG A 61 -51.20 19.02 16.36
N LEU A 62 -51.15 17.91 15.62
CA LEU A 62 -52.30 17.38 14.87
C LEU A 62 -52.04 15.89 14.53
N ARG A 63 -53.03 15.04 14.82
CA ARG A 63 -53.07 13.64 14.41
C ARG A 63 -53.52 13.56 12.95
N SER A 64 -52.88 12.77 12.11
CA SER A 64 -53.50 12.27 10.88
C SER A 64 -53.16 10.80 10.64
N THR A 65 -54.18 10.08 10.21
CA THR A 65 -54.22 8.64 9.90
C THR A 65 -54.07 8.46 8.39
N ALA A 66 -53.10 7.65 7.94
CA ALA A 66 -53.03 7.24 6.53
C ALA A 66 -52.71 5.73 6.37
N PRO A 67 -53.35 4.99 5.42
CA PRO A 67 -53.36 3.52 5.39
C PRO A 67 -52.28 2.86 4.50
N SER A 68 -51.31 3.61 3.99
CA SER A 68 -50.36 3.14 2.96
C SER A 68 -49.26 2.19 3.47
N VAL A 69 -49.05 2.11 4.79
CA VAL A 69 -47.98 1.28 5.39
C VAL A 69 -48.35 -0.22 5.44
N VAL A 70 -49.64 -0.55 5.44
CA VAL A 70 -50.10 -1.95 5.59
C VAL A 70 -49.87 -2.78 4.31
N PHE A 71 -49.92 -2.14 3.13
CA PHE A 71 -49.82 -2.84 1.83
C PHE A 71 -48.38 -3.28 1.48
N ALA A 72 -47.37 -2.49 1.85
CA ALA A 72 -45.97 -2.82 1.58
C ALA A 72 -45.45 -4.00 2.42
N SER A 73 -45.94 -4.13 3.67
CA SER A 73 -45.53 -5.21 4.57
C SER A 73 -46.01 -6.60 4.12
N SER A 74 -47.16 -6.67 3.44
CA SER A 74 -47.78 -7.92 2.99
C SER A 74 -47.16 -8.43 1.69
N TRP A 75 -46.68 -7.54 0.82
CA TRP A 75 -46.02 -7.91 -0.45
C TRP A 75 -44.60 -8.47 -0.22
N LEU A 76 -43.87 -7.93 0.76
CA LEU A 76 -42.50 -8.35 1.12
C LEU A 76 -42.40 -9.78 1.70
N ARG A 77 -43.49 -10.32 2.26
CA ARG A 77 -43.50 -11.67 2.87
C ARG A 77 -43.57 -12.82 1.85
N ILE A 78 -43.96 -12.59 0.60
CA ILE A 78 -44.46 -13.68 -0.26
C ILE A 78 -43.46 -14.13 -1.37
N ARG A 79 -42.45 -13.34 -1.79
CA ARG A 79 -41.64 -13.70 -3.00
C ARG A 79 -40.13 -13.40 -3.05
N CYS A 80 -39.47 -12.95 -2.00
CA CYS A 80 -38.02 -12.64 -2.05
C CYS A 80 -37.17 -13.70 -1.34
N ARG A 81 -35.99 -14.03 -1.90
CA ARG A 81 -34.97 -14.86 -1.22
C ARG A 81 -34.49 -14.16 0.07
N PRO A 82 -34.08 -14.91 1.12
CA PRO A 82 -33.73 -14.34 2.43
C PRO A 82 -32.67 -13.22 2.41
N MET A 83 -31.62 -13.36 1.60
CA MET A 83 -30.58 -12.32 1.42
C MET A 83 -31.15 -10.98 0.94
N LEU A 84 -32.11 -11.01 -0.01
CA LEU A 84 -32.68 -9.79 -0.57
C LEU A 84 -33.62 -9.11 0.43
N GLN A 85 -34.27 -9.89 1.30
CA GLN A 85 -35.13 -9.36 2.37
C GLN A 85 -34.31 -8.66 3.46
N HIS A 86 -33.13 -9.18 3.82
CA HIS A 86 -32.22 -8.54 4.77
C HIS A 86 -31.61 -7.27 4.16
N ALA A 87 -31.04 -7.34 2.95
CA ALA A 87 -30.45 -6.19 2.28
C ALA A 87 -31.47 -5.05 2.04
N LEU A 88 -32.70 -5.38 1.63
CA LEU A 88 -33.77 -4.37 1.46
C LEU A 88 -34.28 -3.80 2.79
N ARG A 89 -34.30 -4.59 3.88
CA ARG A 89 -34.65 -4.06 5.21
C ARG A 89 -33.57 -3.13 5.74
N SER A 90 -32.29 -3.49 5.61
CA SER A 90 -31.17 -2.66 6.03
C SER A 90 -31.09 -1.36 5.22
N MET A 91 -31.30 -1.41 3.89
CA MET A 91 -31.33 -0.20 3.06
C MET A 91 -32.53 0.73 3.34
N LEU A 92 -33.68 0.18 3.77
CA LEU A 92 -34.88 0.98 4.07
C LEU A 92 -34.89 1.54 5.51
N THR A 93 -33.98 1.09 6.38
CA THR A 93 -33.90 1.50 7.79
C THR A 93 -32.62 2.29 8.12
N ASP A 94 -31.84 2.68 7.12
CA ASP A 94 -30.46 3.21 7.18
C ASP A 94 -30.27 4.58 7.88
N ARG A 95 -31.28 5.08 8.61
CA ARG A 95 -31.13 6.20 9.57
C ARG A 95 -31.43 5.82 11.02
N SER A 96 -31.79 4.57 11.29
CA SER A 96 -32.17 4.09 12.63
C SER A 96 -31.00 3.59 13.48
N TRP A 97 -29.82 3.36 12.90
CA TRP A 97 -28.62 2.90 13.61
C TRP A 97 -28.08 3.88 14.67
N LEU A 98 -28.54 5.14 14.66
CA LEU A 98 -28.13 6.19 15.61
C LEU A 98 -29.22 6.57 16.63
N GLN A 99 -30.45 6.06 16.54
CA GLN A 99 -31.55 6.52 17.41
C GLN A 99 -32.12 5.48 18.37
N HIS A 100 -31.56 4.28 18.42
CA HIS A 100 -31.99 3.26 19.37
C HIS A 100 -30.96 3.04 20.48
N ASN A 101 -31.31 3.51 21.69
CA ASN A 101 -30.76 3.04 22.97
C ASN A 101 -31.22 1.60 23.32
N SER A 102 -31.73 0.82 22.35
CA SER A 102 -31.97 -0.61 22.53
C SER A 102 -30.74 -1.36 22.07
N TYR A 103 -30.24 -2.26 22.92
CA TYR A 103 -29.07 -3.10 22.73
C TYR A 103 -29.18 -4.13 21.58
N ASP A 104 -30.05 -3.90 20.60
CA ASP A 104 -30.21 -4.78 19.45
C ASP A 104 -29.15 -4.42 18.40
N THR A 105 -28.17 -5.31 18.27
CA THR A 105 -27.10 -5.20 17.27
C THR A 105 -27.52 -5.90 15.98
N SER A 106 -26.92 -5.52 14.85
CA SER A 106 -27.17 -6.16 13.55
C SER A 106 -26.88 -7.66 13.63
N THR A 107 -25.85 -8.02 14.38
CA THR A 107 -25.45 -9.41 14.63
C THR A 107 -26.48 -10.18 15.43
N LEU A 108 -27.06 -9.61 16.49
CA LEU A 108 -28.12 -10.28 17.25
C LEU A 108 -29.34 -10.57 16.37
N ASP A 109 -29.76 -9.60 15.56
CA ASP A 109 -30.87 -9.79 14.64
C ASP A 109 -30.56 -10.84 13.58
N TYR A 110 -29.32 -10.88 13.09
CA TYR A 110 -28.85 -11.89 12.16
C TYR A 110 -28.87 -13.30 12.81
N VAL A 111 -28.35 -13.44 14.02
CA VAL A 111 -28.33 -14.72 14.75
C VAL A 111 -29.75 -15.20 15.07
N ARG A 112 -30.65 -14.30 15.48
CA ARG A 112 -32.07 -14.64 15.71
C ARG A 112 -32.77 -15.11 14.44
N ALA A 113 -32.43 -14.54 13.29
CA ALA A 113 -33.06 -14.85 12.02
C ALA A 113 -32.49 -16.11 11.34
N PHE A 114 -31.18 -16.35 11.46
CA PHE A 114 -30.46 -17.33 10.64
C PHE A 114 -29.61 -18.34 11.44
N GLY A 115 -29.47 -18.16 12.75
CA GLY A 115 -28.64 -18.98 13.64
C GLY A 115 -27.14 -18.64 13.55
N LEU A 116 -26.35 -19.18 14.50
CA LEU A 116 -24.90 -18.98 14.54
C LEU A 116 -24.17 -19.58 13.32
N GLU A 117 -24.60 -20.73 12.82
CA GLU A 117 -23.94 -21.42 11.69
C GLU A 117 -23.94 -20.58 10.41
N ALA A 118 -24.96 -19.73 10.22
CA ALA A 118 -25.04 -18.85 9.07
C ALA A 118 -23.93 -17.78 9.07
N LEU A 119 -23.49 -17.31 10.24
CA LEU A 119 -22.40 -16.34 10.35
C LEU A 119 -21.09 -16.90 9.75
N THR A 120 -20.75 -18.14 10.06
CA THR A 120 -19.55 -18.80 9.52
C THR A 120 -19.69 -19.08 8.02
N ARG A 121 -20.85 -19.60 7.60
CA ARG A 121 -21.07 -19.99 6.20
C ARG A 121 -21.16 -18.80 5.24
N GLU A 122 -21.81 -17.72 5.66
CA GLU A 122 -22.21 -16.62 4.76
C GLU A 122 -21.33 -15.38 4.91
N LEU A 123 -20.78 -15.14 6.11
CA LEU A 123 -20.00 -13.95 6.42
C LEU A 123 -18.56 -14.26 6.84
N SER A 124 -18.16 -15.54 6.78
CA SER A 124 -16.84 -16.01 7.21
C SER A 124 -16.48 -15.59 8.64
N ILE A 125 -17.48 -15.52 9.53
CA ILE A 125 -17.26 -15.20 10.94
C ILE A 125 -16.92 -16.48 11.70
N VAL A 126 -15.78 -16.47 12.38
CA VAL A 126 -15.31 -17.54 13.25
C VAL A 126 -16.10 -17.49 14.55
N VAL A 127 -16.75 -18.61 14.89
CA VAL A 127 -17.54 -18.78 16.12
C VAL A 127 -16.76 -19.69 17.08
N THR A 128 -16.40 -19.18 18.24
CA THR A 128 -15.66 -19.92 19.27
C THR A 128 -16.48 -19.98 20.56
N GLU A 129 -16.77 -21.19 21.04
CA GLU A 129 -17.47 -21.38 22.31
C GLU A 129 -16.51 -21.18 23.50
N HIS A 130 -16.97 -20.52 24.55
CA HIS A 130 -16.19 -20.37 25.78
C HIS A 130 -16.02 -21.73 26.46
N ARG A 131 -14.79 -22.05 26.89
CA ARG A 131 -14.41 -23.34 27.50
C ARG A 131 -15.20 -23.69 28.75
N ASP A 132 -15.36 -22.72 29.66
CA ASP A 132 -16.03 -22.90 30.96
C ASP A 132 -17.53 -22.60 30.91
N HIS A 133 -17.99 -21.82 29.92
CA HIS A 133 -19.39 -21.37 29.79
C HIS A 133 -19.95 -21.73 28.42
N ARG A 134 -20.59 -22.90 28.31
CA ARG A 134 -21.18 -23.44 27.05
C ARG A 134 -22.30 -22.59 26.42
N ASN A 135 -22.72 -21.55 27.12
CA ASN A 135 -23.69 -20.57 26.66
C ASN A 135 -23.04 -19.28 26.14
N LEU A 136 -21.72 -19.11 26.25
CA LEU A 136 -20.99 -17.96 25.72
C LEU A 136 -20.30 -18.30 24.40
N PHE A 137 -20.46 -17.42 23.43
CA PHE A 137 -19.92 -17.55 22.07
C PHE A 137 -19.20 -16.28 21.68
N HIS A 138 -17.98 -16.42 21.21
CA HIS A 138 -17.15 -15.37 20.67
C HIS A 138 -17.22 -15.38 19.15
N LEU A 139 -17.52 -14.23 18.56
CA LEU A 139 -17.70 -14.04 17.13
C LEU A 139 -16.61 -13.10 16.62
N CYS A 140 -15.78 -13.61 15.70
CA CYS A 140 -14.69 -12.87 15.12
C CYS A 140 -14.74 -12.91 13.58
N ALA A 141 -14.73 -11.75 12.94
CA ALA A 141 -14.60 -11.69 11.48
C ALA A 141 -13.23 -12.21 11.01
N ASP A 142 -13.22 -13.01 9.94
CA ASP A 142 -12.00 -13.33 9.24
C ASP A 142 -11.45 -12.06 8.54
N LYS A 143 -10.14 -11.82 8.64
CA LYS A 143 -9.53 -10.59 8.10
C LYS A 143 -9.41 -10.60 6.57
N LEU A 144 -9.39 -11.77 5.97
CA LEU A 144 -9.19 -12.01 4.54
C LEU A 144 -10.52 -12.25 3.84
N ASP A 145 -11.38 -13.08 4.45
CA ASP A 145 -12.54 -13.63 3.76
C ASP A 145 -13.87 -12.94 4.11
N SER A 146 -13.99 -12.32 5.29
CA SER A 146 -15.25 -11.65 5.66
C SER A 146 -15.47 -10.35 4.86
N PRO A 147 -16.71 -10.07 4.41
CA PRO A 147 -17.06 -8.80 3.77
C PRO A 147 -17.00 -7.65 4.79
N GLN A 148 -15.85 -6.98 4.87
CA GLN A 148 -15.53 -6.06 5.98
C GLN A 148 -16.49 -4.85 6.09
N ASP A 149 -17.23 -4.53 5.04
CA ASP A 149 -18.23 -3.46 5.01
C ASP A 149 -19.61 -3.86 5.56
N ASP A 150 -19.89 -5.16 5.70
CA ASP A 150 -21.15 -5.67 6.23
C ASP A 150 -21.31 -5.32 7.73
N PRO A 151 -22.44 -4.74 8.17
CA PRO A 151 -22.65 -4.34 9.56
C PRO A 151 -22.42 -5.45 10.59
N VAL A 152 -22.82 -6.70 10.29
CA VAL A 152 -22.62 -7.86 11.16
C VAL A 152 -21.13 -8.17 11.30
N VAL A 153 -20.41 -8.16 10.18
CA VAL A 153 -18.96 -8.35 10.15
C VAL A 153 -18.23 -7.24 10.90
N ARG A 154 -18.69 -5.98 10.77
CA ARG A 154 -18.10 -4.85 11.48
C ARG A 154 -18.25 -4.98 12.99
N GLU A 155 -19.40 -5.41 13.48
CA GLU A 155 -19.63 -5.65 14.91
C GLU A 155 -18.80 -6.82 15.44
N CYS A 156 -18.63 -7.88 14.64
CA CYS A 156 -17.81 -9.03 14.98
C CYS A 156 -16.30 -8.80 14.78
N ALA A 157 -15.89 -7.63 14.29
CA ALA A 157 -14.52 -7.45 13.83
C ALA A 157 -13.48 -7.64 14.92
N TYR A 158 -13.72 -7.19 16.15
CA TYR A 158 -12.72 -7.26 17.23
C TYR A 158 -13.11 -8.23 18.37
N GLY A 159 -14.02 -9.18 18.11
CA GLY A 159 -14.39 -10.22 19.07
C GLY A 159 -15.66 -9.92 19.88
N LEU A 160 -16.83 -10.06 19.25
CA LEU A 160 -18.13 -9.89 19.91
C LEU A 160 -18.45 -11.13 20.76
N VAL A 161 -18.84 -10.96 22.03
CA VAL A 161 -19.25 -12.09 22.89
C VAL A 161 -20.75 -12.05 23.10
N LEU A 162 -21.42 -13.12 22.66
CA LEU A 162 -22.85 -13.36 22.84
C LEU A 162 -23.08 -14.43 23.88
N GLU A 163 -24.20 -14.32 24.58
CA GLU A 163 -24.73 -15.35 25.45
C GLU A 163 -26.06 -15.87 24.93
N ARG A 164 -26.15 -17.19 24.84
CA ARG A 164 -27.39 -17.91 24.64
C ARG A 164 -28.10 -18.03 25.99
N LEU A 165 -29.23 -17.36 26.14
CA LEU A 165 -30.09 -17.53 27.30
C LEU A 165 -30.85 -18.86 27.12
N SER A 166 -30.72 -19.77 28.08
CA SER A 166 -31.41 -21.05 28.02
C SER A 166 -32.90 -20.83 27.83
N ALA A 167 -33.50 -21.42 26.79
CA ALA A 167 -34.94 -21.62 26.75
C ALA A 167 -35.28 -22.32 28.06
N GLY A 168 -36.05 -21.67 28.93
CA GLY A 168 -36.37 -22.22 30.25
C GLY A 168 -36.78 -23.68 30.08
N ALA A 169 -36.28 -24.57 30.93
CA ALA A 169 -36.53 -26.01 30.90
C ALA A 169 -38.01 -26.36 31.23
N GLY A 170 -38.95 -25.66 30.58
CA GLY A 170 -40.37 -25.88 30.62
C GLY A 170 -40.72 -26.97 29.62
N ASP A 171 -41.44 -27.97 30.12
CA ASP A 171 -41.84 -29.19 29.45
C ASP A 171 -42.32 -28.97 28.00
N GLY A 172 -41.80 -29.85 27.13
CA GLY A 172 -41.80 -29.75 25.67
C GLY A 172 -43.15 -29.39 25.02
N GLY A 173 -43.11 -28.40 24.12
CA GLY A 173 -44.20 -28.18 23.18
C GLY A 173 -44.20 -26.89 22.36
N SER A 174 -43.26 -25.96 22.56
CA SER A 174 -43.28 -24.66 21.87
C SER A 174 -41.92 -24.35 21.25
N ASP A 175 -41.90 -24.00 19.96
CA ASP A 175 -40.79 -23.35 19.23
C ASP A 175 -40.47 -21.98 19.86
N SER A 176 -40.02 -21.95 21.11
CA SER A 176 -39.50 -20.73 21.73
C SER A 176 -38.18 -20.41 21.05
N ALA A 177 -38.18 -19.35 20.24
CA ALA A 177 -36.97 -18.84 19.60
C ALA A 177 -35.85 -18.68 20.63
N GLU A 178 -34.65 -19.12 20.28
CA GLU A 178 -33.48 -18.95 21.14
C GLU A 178 -33.30 -17.47 21.49
N GLU A 179 -33.18 -17.17 22.78
CA GLU A 179 -32.96 -15.81 23.25
C GLU A 179 -31.46 -15.56 23.39
N TRP A 180 -30.98 -14.46 22.81
CA TRP A 180 -29.57 -14.08 22.78
C TRP A 180 -29.38 -12.70 23.39
N ARG A 181 -28.31 -12.53 24.18
CA ARG A 181 -27.88 -11.22 24.68
C ARG A 181 -26.40 -10.96 24.39
N VAL A 182 -26.05 -9.70 24.17
CA VAL A 182 -24.66 -9.26 24.05
C VAL A 182 -24.04 -9.18 25.44
N VAL A 183 -22.91 -9.86 25.64
CA VAL A 183 -22.09 -9.77 26.86
C VAL A 183 -20.98 -8.76 26.68
N VAL A 184 -20.32 -8.79 25.52
CA VAL A 184 -19.19 -7.90 25.19
C VAL A 184 -19.35 -7.41 23.77
N MET A 185 -19.25 -6.10 23.57
CA MET A 185 -19.17 -5.47 22.26
C MET A 185 -17.93 -4.57 22.20
N PRO A 186 -16.83 -5.04 21.58
CA PRO A 186 -15.67 -4.18 21.34
C PRO A 186 -16.00 -3.13 20.27
N TYR A 187 -15.02 -2.28 19.91
CA TYR A 187 -15.18 -1.35 18.78
C TYR A 187 -15.71 -2.07 17.55
N GLY A 188 -16.59 -1.41 16.77
CA GLY A 188 -16.88 -1.88 15.43
C GLY A 188 -15.66 -1.70 14.51
N LYS A 189 -15.60 -2.43 13.39
CA LYS A 189 -14.55 -2.25 12.39
C LYS A 189 -14.41 -0.77 12.00
N PHE A 190 -13.20 -0.27 12.16
CA PHE A 190 -12.75 0.98 11.59
C PHE A 190 -11.67 0.69 10.55
N PHE A 191 -11.54 1.61 9.59
CA PHE A 191 -10.68 1.45 8.42
C PHE A 191 -9.59 2.50 8.43
N SER A 192 -8.43 2.16 7.87
CA SER A 192 -7.42 3.17 7.54
C SER A 192 -8.03 4.18 6.54
N HIS A 193 -7.74 5.47 6.71
CA HIS A 193 -8.35 6.56 5.92
C HIS A 193 -8.21 6.41 4.40
N TYR A 194 -7.18 5.69 3.93
CA TYR A 194 -6.92 5.45 2.51
C TYR A 194 -7.75 4.30 1.91
N ARG A 195 -8.55 3.59 2.72
CA ARG A 195 -9.46 2.55 2.25
C ARG A 195 -10.80 3.18 1.87
N VAL A 196 -11.40 2.74 0.76
CA VAL A 196 -12.70 3.25 0.28
C VAL A 196 -13.80 2.98 1.30
N GLU A 197 -13.68 1.89 2.03
CA GLU A 197 -14.56 1.49 3.13
C GLU A 197 -14.54 2.50 4.30
N ALA A 198 -13.50 3.34 4.40
CA ALA A 198 -13.43 4.42 5.37
C ALA A 198 -14.35 5.60 5.01
N LEU A 199 -14.65 5.84 3.73
CA LEU A 199 -15.37 7.05 3.27
C LEU A 199 -16.71 7.25 4.00
N PRO A 200 -17.60 6.24 4.11
CA PRO A 200 -18.84 6.42 4.86
C PRO A 200 -18.57 6.76 6.33
N THR A 201 -17.54 6.16 6.93
CA THR A 201 -17.21 6.41 8.35
C THR A 201 -16.69 7.83 8.55
N ILE A 202 -15.83 8.32 7.64
CA ILE A 202 -15.25 9.67 7.69
C ILE A 202 -16.34 10.74 7.60
N ASP A 203 -17.31 10.57 6.69
CA ASP A 203 -18.42 11.50 6.50
C ASP A 203 -19.35 11.56 7.73
N HIS A 204 -19.29 10.57 8.61
CA HIS A 204 -20.06 10.49 9.84
C HIS A 204 -19.30 10.96 11.09
N ILE A 205 -18.01 11.26 10.99
CA ILE A 205 -17.25 11.81 12.12
C ILE A 205 -17.80 13.20 12.45
N SER A 206 -18.30 13.37 13.68
CA SER A 206 -18.61 14.68 14.21
C SER A 206 -17.33 15.40 14.60
N TRP A 207 -16.68 16.05 13.63
CA TRP A 207 -15.41 16.75 13.82
C TRP A 207 -15.35 17.70 15.03
N PRO A 208 -16.40 18.49 15.35
CA PRO A 208 -16.40 19.35 16.54
C PRO A 208 -16.33 18.59 17.87
N HIS A 209 -16.62 17.28 17.86
CA HIS A 209 -16.62 16.40 19.03
C HIS A 209 -15.60 15.27 18.91
N ALA A 210 -14.80 15.25 17.85
CA ALA A 210 -13.81 14.22 17.61
C ALA A 210 -12.62 14.41 18.56
N THR A 211 -12.13 13.30 19.11
CA THR A 211 -10.88 13.24 19.86
C THR A 211 -9.84 12.51 19.04
N VAL A 212 -8.62 13.05 19.01
CA VAL A 212 -7.47 12.39 18.40
C VAL A 212 -6.62 11.80 19.51
N THR A 213 -6.30 10.50 19.39
CA THR A 213 -5.44 9.78 20.33
C THR A 213 -4.31 9.11 19.57
N GLU A 214 -3.23 8.79 20.27
CA GLU A 214 -2.18 7.93 19.75
C GLU A 214 -2.77 6.58 19.31
N LYS A 215 -2.30 6.06 18.17
CA LYS A 215 -2.59 4.70 17.74
C LYS A 215 -1.46 3.80 18.20
N VAL A 216 -1.64 3.18 19.36
CA VAL A 216 -0.70 2.19 19.91
C VAL A 216 -0.80 0.91 19.10
N ASP A 217 0.32 0.42 18.56
CA ASP A 217 0.37 -0.88 17.90
C ASP A 217 0.48 -2.01 18.93
N GLY A 218 -0.21 -3.11 18.67
CA GLY A 218 -0.36 -4.19 19.63
C GLY A 218 -1.59 -5.05 19.40
N THR A 219 -1.81 -5.99 20.32
CA THR A 219 -2.98 -6.87 20.30
C THR A 219 -4.07 -6.33 21.21
N MET A 220 -5.28 -6.19 20.69
CA MET A 220 -6.43 -5.77 21.50
C MET A 220 -6.81 -6.86 22.50
N ALA A 221 -6.98 -6.46 23.75
CA ALA A 221 -7.52 -7.27 24.84
C ALA A 221 -8.80 -6.60 25.36
N THR A 222 -9.87 -7.37 25.55
CA THR A 222 -11.15 -6.84 26.03
C THR A 222 -11.50 -7.46 27.36
N LEU A 223 -11.43 -6.66 28.43
CA LEU A 223 -11.76 -7.07 29.78
C LEU A 223 -13.26 -6.86 30.05
N TYR A 224 -13.92 -7.89 30.55
CA TYR A 224 -15.36 -7.88 30.86
C TYR A 224 -15.68 -8.70 32.10
N CYS A 225 -16.81 -8.41 32.74
CA CYS A 225 -17.30 -9.17 33.89
C CYS A 225 -18.47 -10.05 33.46
N TYR A 226 -18.39 -11.34 33.79
CA TYR A 226 -19.46 -12.29 33.55
C TYR A 226 -19.70 -13.13 34.80
N GLN A 227 -20.94 -13.17 35.26
CA GLN A 227 -21.35 -13.87 36.50
C GLN A 227 -20.46 -13.54 37.72
N GLY A 228 -20.07 -12.27 37.86
CA GLY A 228 -19.25 -11.80 38.99
C GLY A 228 -17.76 -12.12 38.90
N ARG A 229 -17.29 -12.71 37.79
CA ARG A 229 -15.87 -12.96 37.53
C ARG A 229 -15.39 -12.12 36.34
N TRP A 230 -14.17 -11.61 36.43
CA TRP A 230 -13.51 -10.89 35.35
C TRP A 230 -12.84 -11.86 34.39
N TYR A 231 -13.05 -11.64 33.09
CA TYR A 231 -12.45 -12.36 31.98
C TYR A 231 -11.80 -11.35 31.04
N VAL A 232 -10.80 -11.81 30.30
CA VAL A 232 -10.20 -11.05 29.20
C VAL A 232 -10.43 -11.86 27.92
N SER A 233 -11.15 -11.30 26.95
CA SER A 233 -11.20 -11.86 25.61
C SER A 233 -10.05 -11.31 24.80
N SER A 234 -9.58 -12.14 23.88
CA SER A 234 -8.67 -11.74 22.83
C SER A 234 -9.44 -11.53 21.52
N TRP A 235 -8.70 -11.44 20.42
CA TRP A 235 -9.28 -11.51 19.08
C TRP A 235 -9.80 -12.92 18.72
N GLU A 236 -9.38 -13.97 19.42
CA GLU A 236 -9.62 -15.37 19.00
C GLU A 236 -10.57 -16.11 19.94
N SER A 237 -10.56 -15.78 21.22
CA SER A 237 -11.35 -16.50 22.21
C SER A 237 -11.99 -15.57 23.26
N PRO A 238 -13.17 -15.95 23.81
CA PRO A 238 -13.86 -15.13 24.78
C PRO A 238 -13.10 -15.03 26.12
N GLU A 239 -12.21 -15.96 26.44
CA GLU A 239 -11.46 -16.00 27.70
C GLU A 239 -9.94 -15.90 27.52
N GLY A 240 -9.47 -15.57 26.30
CA GLY A 240 -8.04 -15.49 26.01
C GLY A 240 -7.33 -16.84 26.16
N SER A 241 -8.02 -17.95 25.88
CA SER A 241 -7.51 -19.32 26.04
C SER A 241 -6.54 -19.75 24.95
N GLU A 242 -6.36 -18.98 23.89
CA GLU A 242 -5.39 -19.35 22.85
C GLU A 242 -3.98 -19.42 23.43
N GLU A 243 -3.26 -20.48 23.04
CA GLU A 243 -1.90 -20.70 23.50
C GLU A 243 -0.91 -19.81 22.78
N PHE A 244 0.00 -19.21 23.53
CA PHE A 244 1.16 -18.54 22.98
C PHE A 244 2.34 -19.50 22.87
N ILE A 245 2.96 -19.56 21.69
CA ILE A 245 4.29 -20.14 21.55
C ILE A 245 5.27 -19.15 22.17
N SER A 246 6.00 -19.57 23.21
CA SER A 246 7.06 -18.76 23.77
C SER A 246 8.44 -19.16 23.22
N ALA A 247 9.21 -18.19 22.73
CA ALA A 247 10.64 -18.37 22.48
C ALA A 247 11.43 -17.64 23.57
N VAL A 248 12.51 -18.24 24.09
CA VAL A 248 13.41 -17.58 25.04
C VAL A 248 14.77 -17.43 24.41
N THR A 249 15.23 -16.22 24.11
CA THR A 249 16.56 -16.00 23.55
C THR A 249 17.65 -16.34 24.55
N SER A 250 18.89 -16.49 24.06
CA SER A 250 20.07 -16.84 24.87
C SER A 250 20.38 -15.81 25.97
N ASP A 251 19.97 -14.55 25.80
CA ASP A 251 20.05 -13.48 26.80
C ASP A 251 18.89 -13.51 27.83
N GLY A 252 17.98 -14.48 27.73
CA GLY A 252 16.85 -14.67 28.64
C GLY A 252 15.57 -13.91 28.27
N GLN A 253 15.54 -13.15 27.17
CA GLN A 253 14.30 -12.46 26.76
C GLN A 253 13.26 -13.45 26.24
N ARG A 254 11.98 -13.25 26.61
CA ARG A 254 10.86 -14.10 26.17
C ARG A 254 10.02 -13.39 25.12
N TYR A 255 9.69 -14.10 24.05
CA TYR A 255 8.79 -13.69 22.98
C TYR A 255 7.57 -14.60 23.00
N TYR A 256 6.40 -14.06 22.73
CA TYR A 256 5.14 -14.81 22.67
C TYR A 256 4.51 -14.61 21.29
N TYR A 257 4.10 -15.69 20.65
CA TYR A 257 3.49 -15.69 19.31
C TYR A 257 2.18 -16.46 19.32
N SER A 258 1.09 -15.88 18.78
CA SER A 258 -0.20 -16.57 18.68
C SER A 258 -0.10 -17.72 17.66
N ARG A 259 -0.65 -18.87 18.02
CA ARG A 259 -0.64 -20.11 17.23
C ARG A 259 -1.82 -20.15 16.26
N ARG A 260 -1.95 -19.17 15.37
CA ARG A 260 -3.09 -19.09 14.43
C ARG A 260 -3.05 -20.18 13.36
N PRO A 261 -4.14 -20.94 13.14
CA PRO A 261 -4.37 -21.63 11.89
C PRO A 261 -4.58 -20.58 10.78
N GLY A 262 -3.67 -20.51 9.80
CA GLY A 262 -3.79 -19.60 8.63
C GLY A 262 -2.85 -18.39 8.64
N TYR A 263 -2.39 -17.93 9.80
CA TYR A 263 -1.31 -16.94 9.91
C TYR A 263 -0.36 -17.32 11.04
N ASN A 264 0.34 -18.44 10.86
CA ASN A 264 1.44 -18.81 11.73
C ASN A 264 2.75 -18.32 11.08
N PRO A 265 3.33 -17.17 11.47
CA PRO A 265 4.66 -16.80 10.99
C PRO A 265 5.67 -17.91 11.28
N TRP A 266 5.45 -18.70 12.33
CA TRP A 266 6.26 -19.89 12.62
C TRP A 266 6.08 -21.02 11.62
N LYS A 267 4.96 -21.16 10.88
CA LYS A 267 4.91 -22.15 9.76
C LYS A 267 5.78 -21.72 8.60
N PHE A 268 5.90 -20.42 8.35
CA PHE A 268 6.87 -19.88 7.39
C PHE A 268 8.31 -20.15 7.86
N PHE A 269 8.59 -19.95 9.15
CA PHE A 269 9.90 -20.30 9.75
C PHE A 269 10.14 -21.82 9.82
N GLU A 270 9.16 -22.65 10.16
CA GLU A 270 9.21 -24.11 10.23
C GLU A 270 9.43 -24.69 8.84
N ALA A 271 8.72 -24.23 7.81
CA ALA A 271 8.97 -24.66 6.43
C ALA A 271 10.38 -24.26 5.96
N LYS A 272 10.88 -23.08 6.37
CA LYS A 272 12.26 -22.65 6.12
C LYS A 272 13.29 -23.45 6.93
N LEU A 273 12.97 -23.83 8.16
CA LEU A 273 13.76 -24.66 9.08
C LEU A 273 13.84 -26.10 8.59
N GLU A 274 12.72 -26.72 8.25
CA GLU A 274 12.64 -28.06 7.66
C GLU A 274 13.37 -28.10 6.32
N TRP A 275 13.22 -27.06 5.48
CA TRP A 275 14.02 -26.91 4.27
C TRP A 275 15.52 -26.77 4.57
N ALA A 276 15.90 -25.99 5.59
CA ALA A 276 17.29 -25.83 6.00
C ALA A 276 17.90 -27.13 6.56
N TYR A 277 17.15 -27.87 7.37
CA TYR A 277 17.62 -29.11 8.00
C TYR A 277 17.63 -30.31 7.03
N SER A 278 16.81 -30.30 5.99
CA SER A 278 16.76 -31.37 4.99
C SER A 278 17.69 -31.16 3.80
N ASN A 279 18.34 -30.00 3.69
CA ASN A 279 19.12 -29.64 2.52
C ASN A 279 20.61 -29.50 2.86
N GLU A 280 21.45 -30.43 2.39
CA GLU A 280 22.92 -30.37 2.55
C GLU A 280 23.51 -29.05 2.03
N LYS A 281 22.85 -28.43 1.05
CA LYS A 281 23.23 -27.12 0.49
C LYS A 281 23.09 -25.97 1.50
N PHE A 282 22.29 -26.13 2.55
CA PHE A 282 22.11 -25.11 3.58
C PHE A 282 23.40 -24.80 4.34
N GLU A 283 24.16 -25.82 4.75
CA GLU A 283 25.45 -25.60 5.43
C GLU A 283 26.49 -25.01 4.47
N GLU A 284 26.44 -25.38 3.19
CA GLU A 284 27.29 -24.80 2.16
C GLU A 284 26.96 -23.32 1.90
N ASP A 285 25.67 -22.97 1.80
CA ASP A 285 25.20 -21.59 1.60
C ASP A 285 25.41 -20.73 2.85
N ARG A 286 25.29 -21.32 4.06
CA ARG A 286 25.61 -20.66 5.33
C ARG A 286 27.11 -20.37 5.45
N ALA A 287 27.97 -21.33 5.12
CA ALA A 287 29.42 -21.14 5.11
C ALA A 287 29.87 -20.07 4.10
N LYS A 288 29.08 -19.83 3.04
CA LYS A 288 29.32 -18.79 2.04
C LYS A 288 28.64 -17.45 2.33
N GLY A 289 27.95 -17.31 3.47
CA GLY A 289 27.29 -16.06 3.87
C GLY A 289 26.02 -15.71 3.09
N TYR A 290 25.40 -16.67 2.42
CA TYR A 290 24.25 -16.42 1.52
C TYR A 290 22.88 -16.36 2.23
N PHE A 291 22.84 -16.56 3.55
CA PHE A 291 21.60 -16.46 4.31
C PHE A 291 21.47 -15.09 4.98
N PRO A 292 20.31 -14.42 4.92
CA PRO A 292 20.09 -13.17 5.65
C PRO A 292 20.39 -13.38 7.14
N ASN A 293 21.21 -12.49 7.71
CA ASN A 293 21.60 -12.53 9.11
C ASN A 293 20.41 -12.58 10.08
N GLN A 294 19.21 -12.13 9.68
CA GLN A 294 17.97 -12.25 10.47
C GLN A 294 17.46 -13.68 10.58
N VAL A 295 17.50 -14.47 9.50
CA VAL A 295 17.13 -15.88 9.57
C VAL A 295 18.23 -16.64 10.30
N ALA A 296 19.51 -16.36 10.03
CA ALA A 296 20.61 -16.98 10.76
C ALA A 296 20.61 -16.61 12.26
N SER A 297 20.21 -15.40 12.65
CA SER A 297 20.11 -14.97 14.05
C SER A 297 18.85 -15.50 14.72
N VAL A 298 17.71 -15.59 14.03
CA VAL A 298 16.51 -16.29 14.51
C VAL A 298 16.78 -17.80 14.62
N LEU A 299 17.53 -18.41 13.70
CA LEU A 299 17.94 -19.80 13.72
C LEU A 299 19.03 -20.08 14.77
N ALA A 300 19.97 -19.16 14.99
CA ALA A 300 20.97 -19.26 16.05
C ALA A 300 20.33 -19.03 17.43
N ALA A 301 19.40 -18.08 17.52
CA ALA A 301 18.53 -17.91 18.69
C ALA A 301 17.66 -19.15 18.90
N ALA A 302 17.05 -19.73 17.86
CA ALA A 302 16.22 -20.94 17.97
C ALA A 302 17.04 -22.22 18.20
N GLY A 303 18.30 -22.27 17.76
CA GLY A 303 19.23 -23.37 17.99
C GLY A 303 19.84 -23.35 19.39
N ALA A 304 19.90 -22.18 20.04
CA ALA A 304 20.29 -22.01 21.44
C ALA A 304 19.08 -21.93 22.41
N ALA A 305 17.91 -21.52 21.91
CA ALA A 305 16.67 -21.46 22.67
C ALA A 305 16.00 -22.82 22.69
N ALA A 306 15.75 -23.36 23.88
CA ALA A 306 14.71 -24.36 24.01
C ALA A 306 13.37 -23.68 23.66
N VAL A 307 12.88 -23.88 22.44
CA VAL A 307 11.47 -23.60 22.09
C VAL A 307 10.63 -24.53 22.95
N ARG A 308 10.27 -24.05 24.14
CA ARG A 308 9.36 -24.75 25.02
C ARG A 308 7.97 -24.35 24.58
N GLN A 309 7.16 -25.35 24.25
CA GLN A 309 5.72 -25.17 24.21
C GLN A 309 5.30 -24.76 25.61
N SER A 310 5.07 -23.45 25.76
CA SER A 310 4.52 -22.87 26.96
C SER A 310 3.02 -23.10 26.91
N THR A 311 2.45 -23.57 28.02
CA THR A 311 0.99 -23.67 28.21
C THR A 311 0.38 -22.32 28.61
N THR A 312 1.15 -21.23 28.56
CA THR A 312 0.69 -19.87 28.88
C THR A 312 -0.29 -19.40 27.81
N THR A 313 -1.50 -19.09 28.24
CA THR A 313 -2.55 -18.55 27.37
C THR A 313 -2.43 -17.03 27.22
N PHE A 314 -3.18 -16.43 26.30
CA PHE A 314 -3.28 -14.98 26.21
C PHE A 314 -3.75 -14.34 27.52
N ALA A 315 -4.72 -14.95 28.17
CA ALA A 315 -5.21 -14.50 29.46
C ALA A 315 -4.14 -14.56 30.55
N ASP A 316 -3.37 -15.66 30.62
CA ASP A 316 -2.27 -15.77 31.58
C ASP A 316 -1.27 -14.63 31.39
N PHE A 317 -0.90 -14.34 30.14
CA PHE A 317 0.01 -13.25 29.80
C PHE A 317 -0.55 -11.87 30.17
N PHE A 318 -1.82 -11.61 29.85
CA PHE A 318 -2.50 -10.36 30.23
C PHE A 318 -2.52 -10.19 31.76
N TRP A 319 -2.93 -11.24 32.50
CA TRP A 319 -3.03 -11.19 33.96
C TRP A 319 -1.67 -11.10 34.67
N ASP A 320 -0.62 -11.66 34.08
CA ASP A 320 0.75 -11.48 34.55
C ASP A 320 1.18 -10.01 34.42
N ILE A 321 1.00 -9.39 33.24
CA ILE A 321 1.31 -7.97 33.03
C ILE A 321 0.48 -7.09 33.97
N TRP A 322 -0.82 -7.36 34.08
CA TRP A 322 -1.74 -6.64 34.95
C TRP A 322 -1.26 -6.62 36.40
N ARG A 323 -0.85 -7.79 36.92
CA ARG A 323 -0.31 -7.94 38.28
C ARG A 323 1.06 -7.28 38.44
N GLN A 324 1.97 -7.46 37.47
CA GLN A 324 3.33 -6.88 37.52
C GLN A 324 3.29 -5.35 37.56
N ARG A 325 2.35 -4.73 36.84
CA ARG A 325 2.14 -3.27 36.83
C ARG A 325 1.35 -2.77 38.05
N GLY A 326 0.94 -3.66 38.95
CA GLY A 326 0.19 -3.31 40.16
C GLY A 326 -1.23 -2.81 39.90
N HIS A 327 -1.81 -3.13 38.73
CA HIS A 327 -3.19 -2.76 38.41
C HIS A 327 -4.17 -3.54 39.30
N ARG A 328 -5.25 -2.87 39.70
CA ARG A 328 -6.30 -3.47 40.53
C ARG A 328 -7.56 -3.66 39.69
N LEU A 329 -8.19 -4.81 39.84
CA LEU A 329 -9.51 -5.03 39.25
C LEU A 329 -10.53 -4.09 39.90
N PRO A 330 -11.48 -3.56 39.13
CA PRO A 330 -12.62 -2.85 39.70
C PRO A 330 -13.39 -3.77 40.64
N GLU A 331 -13.80 -3.26 41.80
CA GLU A 331 -14.80 -3.95 42.62
C GLU A 331 -16.09 -4.07 41.79
N SER A 332 -16.66 -5.27 41.70
CA SER A 332 -17.83 -5.54 40.84
C SER A 332 -19.04 -4.67 41.18
N ASP A 333 -19.14 -4.22 42.43
CA ASP A 333 -20.22 -3.35 42.92
C ASP A 333 -19.85 -1.86 42.96
N ALA A 334 -18.63 -1.49 42.58
CA ALA A 334 -18.26 -0.08 42.51
C ALA A 334 -19.07 0.63 41.41
N VAL A 335 -19.63 1.78 41.76
CA VAL A 335 -20.47 2.61 40.88
C VAL A 335 -19.62 3.77 40.37
N VAL A 336 -19.70 4.04 39.07
CA VAL A 336 -19.03 5.19 38.46
C VAL A 336 -19.58 6.49 39.07
N GLN A 337 -18.74 7.23 39.80
CA GLN A 337 -19.12 8.51 40.37
C GLN A 337 -19.29 9.57 39.26
N GLY A 338 -20.27 10.48 39.42
CA GLY A 338 -20.47 11.61 38.50
C GLY A 338 -21.56 11.47 37.43
N ARG A 339 -22.33 10.37 37.42
CA ARG A 339 -23.54 10.23 36.58
C ARG A 339 -24.83 10.46 37.38
N THR A 340 -25.91 10.80 36.69
CA THR A 340 -27.20 11.10 37.34
C THR A 340 -27.73 9.87 38.13
N PRO A 341 -28.58 10.04 39.17
CA PRO A 341 -29.06 8.92 40.00
C PRO A 341 -29.73 7.77 39.22
N THR A 342 -30.28 8.06 38.05
CA THR A 342 -30.90 7.11 37.11
C THR A 342 -29.90 6.32 36.26
N GLU A 343 -28.60 6.65 36.30
CA GLU A 343 -27.55 6.10 35.44
C GLU A 343 -26.42 5.40 36.24
N LYS A 344 -26.71 5.00 37.48
CA LYS A 344 -25.76 4.22 38.30
C LYS A 344 -25.63 2.80 37.73
N LYS A 345 -24.79 2.65 36.71
CA LYS A 345 -24.31 1.34 36.23
C LYS A 345 -23.16 0.86 37.11
N LYS A 346 -23.12 -0.44 37.38
CA LYS A 346 -21.98 -1.06 38.07
C LYS A 346 -20.79 -1.07 37.13
N LEU A 347 -19.56 -1.01 37.65
CA LEU A 347 -18.35 -1.16 36.81
C LEU A 347 -18.34 -2.50 36.07
N ALA A 348 -18.97 -3.53 36.63
CA ALA A 348 -19.17 -4.82 35.97
C ALA A 348 -20.01 -4.75 34.68
N ASP A 349 -20.80 -3.69 34.48
CA ASP A 349 -21.61 -3.48 33.28
C ASP A 349 -20.82 -2.79 32.14
N PHE A 350 -19.54 -2.47 32.37
CA PHE A 350 -18.67 -1.83 31.38
C PHE A 350 -17.70 -2.85 30.77
N VAL A 351 -17.40 -2.61 29.49
CA VAL A 351 -16.34 -3.30 28.75
C VAL A 351 -15.11 -2.39 28.74
N PHE A 352 -13.95 -2.93 29.12
CA PHE A 352 -12.69 -2.19 29.11
C PHE A 352 -11.80 -2.75 28.01
N MET A 353 -11.34 -1.89 27.12
CA MET A 353 -10.49 -2.29 26.00
C MET A 353 -9.06 -1.81 26.24
N PHE A 354 -8.11 -2.72 26.06
CA PHE A 354 -6.68 -2.48 26.21
C PHE A 354 -5.97 -2.82 24.91
N CYS A 355 -4.91 -2.09 24.58
CA CYS A 355 -3.95 -2.50 23.56
C CYS A 355 -2.70 -3.03 24.26
N MET A 356 -2.39 -4.30 24.07
CA MET A 356 -1.18 -4.91 24.59
C MET A 356 -0.04 -4.70 23.60
N SER A 357 0.84 -3.75 23.93
CA SER A 357 2.11 -3.52 23.25
C SER A 357 3.26 -4.08 24.10
N CYS A 358 4.29 -4.65 23.46
CA CYS A 358 5.53 -5.00 24.12
C CYS A 358 6.61 -3.97 23.77
N ASP A 359 7.40 -3.55 24.77
CA ASP A 359 8.34 -2.42 24.71
C ASP A 359 9.41 -2.50 23.60
N ARG A 360 9.49 -3.61 22.83
CA ARG A 360 10.35 -3.67 21.64
C ARG A 360 9.88 -2.79 20.48
N GLN A 361 8.59 -2.48 20.37
CA GLN A 361 8.15 -1.44 19.41
C GLN A 361 8.52 -0.03 19.90
N SER A 362 8.65 0.16 21.21
CA SER A 362 9.07 1.42 21.84
C SER A 362 10.57 1.68 21.71
N LEU A 363 11.41 0.64 21.53
CA LEU A 363 12.83 0.81 21.21
C LEU A 363 13.03 1.59 19.91
N VAL A 364 12.27 1.28 18.86
CA VAL A 364 12.27 2.04 17.59
C VAL A 364 11.95 3.54 17.81
N LEU A 365 11.11 3.87 18.80
CA LEU A 365 10.75 5.26 19.14
C LEU A 365 11.75 5.95 20.08
N ALA A 366 12.59 5.22 20.81
CA ALA A 366 13.61 5.78 21.69
C ALA A 366 14.86 6.29 20.93
N HIS A 367 15.01 5.94 19.65
CA HIS A 367 16.12 6.38 18.79
C HIS A 367 15.86 7.74 18.11
N GLY A 368 14.76 8.43 18.44
CA GLY A 368 14.34 9.68 17.79
C GLY A 368 15.32 10.86 17.88
N ASP A 369 16.46 10.70 18.55
CA ASP A 369 17.52 11.71 18.66
C ASP A 369 18.71 11.50 17.70
N SER A 370 18.83 10.34 17.01
CA SER A 370 19.92 10.16 16.04
C SER A 370 19.49 10.64 14.65
N ASP A 371 19.87 11.88 14.32
CA ASP A 371 19.52 12.50 13.04
C ASP A 371 20.22 11.84 11.83
N THR A 372 21.36 11.17 12.05
CA THR A 372 22.19 10.56 10.99
C THR A 372 22.58 9.12 11.29
N THR A 373 22.88 8.34 10.24
CA THR A 373 23.40 6.96 10.36
C THR A 373 24.71 6.94 11.13
N LEU A 374 25.57 7.94 10.91
CA LEU A 374 26.87 8.00 11.57
C LEU A 374 26.72 8.14 13.10
N ASP A 375 25.78 8.97 13.55
CA ASP A 375 25.49 9.13 14.97
C ASP A 375 24.85 7.87 15.56
N TYR A 376 23.98 7.20 14.78
CA TYR A 376 23.41 5.91 15.18
C TYR A 376 24.51 4.84 15.34
N VAL A 377 25.45 4.71 14.39
CA VAL A 377 26.56 3.75 14.49
C VAL A 377 27.46 4.06 15.69
N ARG A 378 27.75 5.33 15.96
CA ARG A 378 28.54 5.74 17.15
C ARG A 378 27.84 5.39 18.45
N ALA A 379 26.51 5.52 18.52
CA ALA A 379 25.74 5.26 19.72
C ALA A 379 25.46 3.76 19.95
N PHE A 380 25.20 3.00 18.90
CA PHE A 380 24.64 1.65 18.99
C PHE A 380 25.45 0.56 18.26
N GLY A 381 26.45 0.94 17.46
CA GLY A 381 27.28 0.02 16.67
C GLY A 381 26.59 -0.51 15.39
N LEU A 382 27.38 -1.16 14.52
CA LEU A 382 26.87 -1.71 13.25
C LEU A 382 25.84 -2.83 13.42
N GLU A 383 25.96 -3.66 14.47
CA GLU A 383 25.04 -4.78 14.71
C GLU A 383 23.60 -4.31 14.95
N ALA A 384 23.44 -3.15 15.59
CA ALA A 384 22.12 -2.56 15.84
C ALA A 384 21.41 -2.20 14.53
N LEU A 385 22.12 -1.66 13.52
CA LEU A 385 21.54 -1.34 12.21
C LEU A 385 20.89 -2.57 11.54
N THR A 386 21.56 -3.71 11.56
CA THR A 386 21.01 -4.96 10.97
C THR A 386 19.85 -5.51 11.79
N ARG A 387 19.95 -5.45 13.12
CA ARG A 387 18.96 -6.03 14.03
C ARG A 387 17.67 -5.20 14.10
N GLU A 388 17.80 -3.87 14.11
CA GLU A 388 16.70 -2.96 14.45
C GLU A 388 16.12 -2.26 13.22
N LEU A 389 16.97 -1.96 12.23
CA LEU A 389 16.58 -1.21 11.03
C LEU A 389 16.65 -2.06 9.74
N SER A 390 16.93 -3.36 9.87
CA SER A 390 17.09 -4.30 8.75
C SER A 390 18.10 -3.81 7.69
N ILE A 391 19.15 -3.11 8.11
CA ILE A 391 20.22 -2.67 7.21
C ILE A 391 21.19 -3.82 6.95
N VAL A 392 21.43 -4.11 5.68
CA VAL A 392 22.46 -5.04 5.24
C VAL A 392 23.82 -4.37 5.34
N VAL A 393 24.74 -4.99 6.06
CA VAL A 393 26.13 -4.54 6.22
C VAL A 393 27.05 -5.47 5.43
N THR A 394 27.77 -4.91 4.46
CA THR A 394 28.72 -5.63 3.61
C THR A 394 30.12 -5.03 3.80
N GLU A 395 31.09 -5.83 4.20
CA GLU A 395 32.50 -5.41 4.29
C GLU A 395 33.12 -5.33 2.89
N HIS A 396 33.95 -4.32 2.64
CA HIS A 396 34.69 -4.22 1.38
C HIS A 396 35.77 -5.30 1.31
N ARG A 397 35.86 -6.01 0.17
CA ARG A 397 36.76 -7.16 -0.03
C ARG A 397 38.24 -6.84 0.18
N ASP A 398 38.70 -5.73 -0.39
CA ASP A 398 40.11 -5.29 -0.30
C ASP A 398 40.41 -4.42 0.94
N HIS A 399 39.39 -3.83 1.58
CA HIS A 399 39.55 -2.83 2.65
C HIS A 399 38.65 -3.18 3.84
N ARG A 400 39.19 -3.94 4.79
CA ARG A 400 38.41 -4.45 5.94
C ARG A 400 37.81 -3.39 6.87
N ASN A 401 38.30 -2.16 6.76
CA ASN A 401 37.80 -1.02 7.49
C ASN A 401 36.67 -0.27 6.78
N LEU A 402 36.28 -0.68 5.56
CA LEU A 402 35.15 -0.10 4.83
C LEU A 402 33.91 -0.98 4.92
N PHE A 403 32.80 -0.38 5.31
CA PHE A 403 31.51 -1.03 5.52
C PHE A 403 30.45 -0.35 4.68
N HIS A 404 29.80 -1.12 3.82
CA HIS A 404 28.69 -0.69 2.99
C HIS A 404 27.37 -1.01 3.69
N LEU A 405 26.53 -0.01 3.84
CA LEU A 405 25.25 -0.04 4.54
C LEU A 405 24.13 0.15 3.52
N CYS A 406 23.27 -0.85 3.40
CA CYS A 406 22.17 -0.84 2.45
C CYS A 406 20.83 -1.22 3.11
N ALA A 407 19.82 -0.36 2.98
CA ALA A 407 18.48 -0.67 3.49
C ALA A 407 17.82 -1.83 2.72
N ASP A 408 17.27 -2.79 3.45
CA ASP A 408 16.41 -3.80 2.85
C ASP A 408 15.12 -3.15 2.32
N LYS A 409 14.73 -3.47 1.09
CA LYS A 409 13.57 -2.84 0.44
C LYS A 409 12.22 -3.29 1.00
N LEU A 410 12.18 -4.46 1.64
CA LEU A 410 11.00 -5.10 2.18
C LEU A 410 10.91 -4.89 3.69
N ASP A 411 12.03 -5.03 4.39
CA ASP A 411 12.06 -5.17 5.85
C ASP A 411 12.51 -3.92 6.61
N SER A 412 13.22 -2.97 5.97
CA SER A 412 13.62 -1.73 6.66
C SER A 412 12.48 -0.71 6.76
N PRO A 413 12.34 0.02 7.89
CA PRO A 413 11.37 1.10 8.05
C PRO A 413 11.77 2.29 7.16
N GLN A 414 11.19 2.36 5.96
CA GLN A 414 11.69 3.25 4.91
C GLN A 414 11.58 4.74 5.22
N ASP A 415 10.73 5.13 6.17
CA ASP A 415 10.50 6.49 6.63
C ASP A 415 11.52 6.98 7.66
N ASP A 416 12.27 6.07 8.28
CA ASP A 416 13.34 6.37 9.25
C ASP A 416 14.55 7.06 8.58
N SER A 417 15.08 8.13 9.18
CA SER A 417 16.17 8.94 8.61
C SER A 417 17.45 8.13 8.34
N VAL A 418 17.85 7.26 9.28
CA VAL A 418 19.02 6.38 9.16
C VAL A 418 18.83 5.40 8.01
N VAL A 419 17.64 4.81 7.90
CA VAL A 419 17.29 3.93 6.77
C VAL A 419 17.31 4.68 5.45
N ARG A 420 16.85 5.93 5.42
CA ARG A 420 16.84 6.74 4.20
C ARG A 420 18.25 7.03 3.71
N GLU A 421 19.20 7.37 4.59
CA GLU A 421 20.60 7.56 4.22
C GLU A 421 21.25 6.27 3.71
N CYS A 422 20.95 5.13 4.33
CA CYS A 422 21.45 3.82 3.92
C CYS A 422 20.78 3.28 2.65
N ALA A 423 19.79 3.96 2.07
CA ALA A 423 19.02 3.37 0.99
C ALA A 423 19.89 2.97 -0.19
N TYR A 424 20.69 3.89 -0.74
CA TYR A 424 21.41 3.66 -2.00
C TYR A 424 22.86 3.21 -1.83
N GLY A 425 23.26 2.74 -0.63
CA GLY A 425 24.60 2.21 -0.38
C GLY A 425 25.56 3.23 0.24
N LEU A 426 25.35 3.55 1.52
CA LEU A 426 26.26 4.41 2.31
C LEU A 426 27.53 3.61 2.64
N VAL A 427 28.72 4.18 2.46
CA VAL A 427 29.98 3.53 2.85
C VAL A 427 30.63 4.29 3.99
N LEU A 428 30.85 3.60 5.10
CA LEU A 428 31.55 4.10 6.28
C LEU A 428 32.94 3.48 6.38
N GLU A 429 33.88 4.24 6.96
CA GLU A 429 35.21 3.80 7.31
C GLU A 429 35.41 3.82 8.81
N LEU A 430 35.92 2.71 9.35
CA LEU A 430 36.42 2.62 10.71
C LEU A 430 37.88 3.11 10.76
N LEU A 431 38.13 4.26 11.37
CA LEU A 431 39.46 4.88 11.46
C LEU A 431 40.31 4.28 12.57
N SER A 432 39.68 3.95 13.70
CA SER A 432 40.33 3.24 14.80
C SER A 432 39.33 2.29 15.46
N ALA A 433 39.66 1.00 15.48
CA ALA A 433 39.04 0.06 16.39
C ALA A 433 39.61 0.38 17.77
N GLY A 434 38.76 0.76 18.74
CA GLY A 434 39.21 1.03 20.10
C GLY A 434 40.14 -0.10 20.55
N ALA A 435 41.41 0.22 20.81
CA ALA A 435 42.38 -0.80 21.19
C ALA A 435 41.85 -1.43 22.47
N GLY A 436 41.50 -2.71 22.42
CA GLY A 436 40.85 -3.44 23.52
C GLY A 436 41.75 -3.68 24.73
N ASP A 437 42.63 -2.74 25.10
CA ASP A 437 43.49 -2.80 26.28
C ASP A 437 42.74 -2.53 27.59
N GLY A 438 41.49 -2.98 27.67
CA GLY A 438 40.81 -3.29 28.93
C GLY A 438 40.58 -2.15 29.92
N GLY A 439 40.80 -0.88 29.56
CA GLY A 439 40.69 0.22 30.51
C GLY A 439 40.26 1.60 29.97
N SER A 440 40.07 1.75 28.66
CA SER A 440 39.73 3.04 28.05
C SER A 440 38.55 2.86 27.08
N ASP A 441 37.39 3.42 27.44
CA ASP A 441 36.19 3.56 26.60
C ASP A 441 36.44 4.51 25.41
N SER A 442 37.47 4.28 24.60
CA SER A 442 37.67 5.04 23.37
C SER A 442 36.62 4.56 22.37
N ALA A 443 35.58 5.37 22.18
CA ALA A 443 34.56 5.14 21.17
C ALA A 443 35.22 4.95 19.79
N GLU A 444 34.69 4.00 19.01
CA GLU A 444 35.13 3.79 17.64
C GLU A 444 35.00 5.08 16.82
N GLU A 445 36.05 5.41 16.08
CA GLU A 445 36.04 6.60 15.22
C GLU A 445 35.61 6.22 13.80
N TRP A 446 34.46 6.76 13.38
CA TRP A 446 33.84 6.48 12.09
C TRP A 446 33.84 7.71 11.18
N ARG A 447 34.05 7.49 9.87
CA ARG A 447 34.02 8.51 8.81
C ARG A 447 33.13 8.07 7.63
N VAL A 448 32.41 9.00 7.01
CA VAL A 448 31.67 8.74 5.77
C VAL A 448 32.62 8.81 4.56
N VAL A 449 32.66 7.75 3.76
CA VAL A 449 33.46 7.67 2.52
C VAL A 449 32.60 7.85 1.28
N VAL A 450 31.39 7.28 1.28
CA VAL A 450 30.43 7.41 0.18
C VAL A 450 29.07 7.71 0.74
N MET A 451 28.45 8.80 0.27
CA MET A 451 27.06 9.16 0.61
C MET A 451 26.26 9.38 -0.67
N PRO A 452 25.53 8.37 -1.17
CA PRO A 452 24.63 8.54 -2.30
C PRO A 452 23.39 9.34 -1.88
N TYR A 453 22.38 9.44 -2.75
CA TYR A 453 21.10 10.06 -2.37
C TYR A 453 20.49 9.37 -1.15
N GLY A 454 19.78 10.14 -0.32
CA GLY A 454 18.82 9.56 0.61
C GLY A 454 17.63 8.94 -0.14
N LYS A 455 16.88 8.04 0.52
CA LYS A 455 15.66 7.45 -0.05
C LYS A 455 14.67 8.55 -0.45
N PHE A 456 14.17 8.44 -1.68
CA PHE A 456 13.03 9.22 -2.15
C PHE A 456 11.93 8.33 -2.76
N PHE A 457 10.70 8.81 -2.62
CA PHE A 457 9.49 8.04 -2.86
C PHE A 457 8.78 8.48 -4.13
N SER A 458 7.94 7.57 -4.64
CA SER A 458 7.08 7.89 -5.78
C SER A 458 5.97 8.81 -5.32
N HIS A 459 5.54 9.77 -6.15
CA HIS A 459 4.51 10.75 -5.76
C HIS A 459 3.20 10.13 -5.22
N TYR A 460 2.86 8.92 -5.67
CA TYR A 460 1.65 8.19 -5.23
C TYR A 460 1.82 7.43 -3.91
N ARG A 461 3.01 7.47 -3.29
CA ARG A 461 3.28 6.86 -1.99
C ARG A 461 3.05 7.89 -0.88
N VAL A 462 2.43 7.47 0.22
CA VAL A 462 2.15 8.35 1.36
C VAL A 462 3.43 8.96 1.94
N GLU A 463 4.53 8.22 1.89
CA GLU A 463 5.84 8.65 2.35
C GLU A 463 6.44 9.78 1.50
N ALA A 464 5.91 10.05 0.30
CA ALA A 464 6.32 11.17 -0.52
C ALA A 464 5.64 12.49 -0.11
N LEU A 465 4.48 12.45 0.55
CA LEU A 465 3.66 13.65 0.83
C LEU A 465 4.45 14.74 1.58
N PRO A 466 5.18 14.43 2.67
CA PRO A 466 5.97 15.46 3.35
C PRO A 466 7.00 16.10 2.42
N THR A 467 7.65 15.31 1.56
CA THR A 467 8.63 15.85 0.60
C THR A 467 7.95 16.70 -0.47
N ILE A 468 6.79 16.29 -1.00
CA ILE A 468 6.02 17.05 -2.00
C ILE A 468 5.64 18.43 -1.44
N ASP A 469 5.16 18.48 -0.20
CA ASP A 469 4.76 19.71 0.48
C ASP A 469 5.95 20.67 0.74
N HIS A 470 7.16 20.13 0.76
CA HIS A 470 8.41 20.88 0.96
C HIS A 470 9.15 21.21 -0.34
N ILE A 471 8.69 20.73 -1.52
CA ILE A 471 9.31 21.10 -2.80
C ILE A 471 9.17 22.62 -3.02
N SER A 472 10.31 23.29 -3.14
CA SER A 472 10.35 24.68 -3.58
C SER A 472 10.16 24.79 -5.10
N TRP A 473 8.91 24.77 -5.56
CA TRP A 473 8.53 24.81 -6.99
C TRP A 473 9.24 25.87 -7.85
N PRO A 474 9.45 27.13 -7.41
CA PRO A 474 10.18 28.13 -8.19
C PRO A 474 11.65 27.77 -8.49
N HIS A 475 12.19 26.78 -7.78
CA HIS A 475 13.55 26.28 -7.90
C HIS A 475 13.57 24.77 -8.16
N ALA A 476 12.42 24.16 -8.46
CA ALA A 476 12.33 22.75 -8.76
C ALA A 476 12.78 22.50 -10.19
N THR A 477 13.60 21.48 -10.35
CA THR A 477 14.01 20.93 -11.64
C THR A 477 13.27 19.62 -11.87
N VAL A 478 12.85 19.40 -13.11
CA VAL A 478 12.27 18.14 -13.54
C VAL A 478 13.21 17.53 -14.57
N THR A 479 13.76 16.36 -14.26
CA THR A 479 14.60 15.62 -15.20
C THR A 479 13.92 14.32 -15.59
N GLU A 480 14.31 13.74 -16.72
CA GLU A 480 13.98 12.36 -17.01
C GLU A 480 14.44 11.46 -15.86
N LYS A 481 13.64 10.46 -15.55
CA LYS A 481 14.08 9.36 -14.72
C LYS A 481 14.70 8.33 -15.65
N VAL A 482 16.02 8.18 -15.62
CA VAL A 482 16.69 7.10 -16.35
C VAL A 482 16.28 5.76 -15.75
N ASP A 483 15.99 4.77 -16.60
CA ASP A 483 15.66 3.40 -16.18
C ASP A 483 16.91 2.53 -16.27
N GLY A 484 17.64 2.43 -15.17
CA GLY A 484 18.87 1.66 -15.11
C GLY A 484 19.23 1.29 -13.68
N THR A 485 20.46 0.84 -13.50
CA THR A 485 21.01 0.50 -12.19
C THR A 485 21.85 1.64 -11.67
N MET A 486 21.65 2.00 -10.41
CA MET A 486 22.48 3.02 -9.75
C MET A 486 23.90 2.49 -9.53
N ALA A 487 24.89 3.35 -9.76
CA ALA A 487 26.30 3.12 -9.47
C ALA A 487 26.86 4.38 -8.81
N THR A 488 27.72 4.26 -7.80
CA THR A 488 28.39 5.42 -7.19
C THR A 488 29.89 5.29 -7.35
N LEU A 489 30.49 6.19 -8.13
CA LEU A 489 31.93 6.28 -8.33
C LEU A 489 32.54 7.14 -7.23
N TYR A 490 33.60 6.66 -6.59
CA TYR A 490 34.31 7.35 -5.52
C TYR A 490 35.81 7.04 -5.52
N CYS A 491 36.61 7.90 -4.90
CA CYS A 491 38.04 7.69 -4.74
C CYS A 491 38.36 7.33 -3.29
N TYR A 492 39.08 6.24 -3.08
CA TYR A 492 39.55 5.83 -1.76
C TYR A 492 41.03 5.44 -1.84
N GLN A 493 41.86 6.03 -0.99
CA GLN A 493 43.32 5.83 -0.97
C GLN A 493 43.99 6.01 -2.36
N GLY A 494 43.53 6.99 -3.14
CA GLY A 494 44.09 7.30 -4.46
C GLY A 494 43.66 6.34 -5.58
N ARG A 495 42.74 5.41 -5.31
CA ARG A 495 42.15 4.51 -6.31
C ARG A 495 40.67 4.77 -6.47
N TRP A 496 40.19 4.72 -7.72
CA TRP A 496 38.78 4.83 -8.05
C TRP A 496 38.07 3.48 -7.91
N TYR A 497 36.93 3.51 -7.23
CA TYR A 497 36.03 2.39 -7.00
C TYR A 497 34.63 2.77 -7.46
N VAL A 498 33.83 1.76 -7.80
CA VAL A 498 32.41 1.93 -8.07
C VAL A 498 31.64 1.06 -7.09
N SER A 499 30.80 1.67 -6.25
CA SER A 499 29.85 0.92 -5.44
C SER A 499 28.59 0.66 -6.24
N SER A 500 28.01 -0.50 -6.00
CA SER A 500 26.67 -0.83 -6.43
C SER A 500 25.69 -0.56 -5.29
N TRP A 501 24.46 -1.05 -5.43
CA TRP A 501 23.51 -1.11 -4.32
C TRP A 501 23.86 -2.22 -3.31
N GLU A 502 24.69 -3.20 -3.67
CA GLU A 502 24.90 -4.42 -2.86
C GLU A 502 26.28 -4.47 -2.21
N SER A 503 27.28 -3.84 -2.84
CA SER A 503 28.66 -3.89 -2.38
C SER A 503 29.39 -2.55 -2.60
N PRO A 504 30.36 -2.23 -1.72
CA PRO A 504 31.12 -0.98 -1.80
C PRO A 504 32.00 -0.88 -3.04
N GLU A 505 32.35 -2.00 -3.67
CA GLU A 505 33.26 -2.08 -4.81
C GLU A 505 32.65 -2.74 -6.04
N GLY A 506 31.33 -2.96 -6.04
CA GLY A 506 30.59 -3.59 -7.12
C GLY A 506 31.04 -5.03 -7.39
N SER A 507 31.43 -5.76 -6.34
CA SER A 507 31.98 -7.11 -6.42
C SER A 507 30.91 -8.18 -6.62
N GLU A 508 29.62 -7.84 -6.54
CA GLU A 508 28.56 -8.82 -6.78
C GLU A 508 28.60 -9.33 -8.22
N GLU A 509 28.50 -10.66 -8.37
CA GLU A 509 28.51 -11.32 -9.66
C GLU A 509 27.14 -11.22 -10.34
N PHE A 510 27.16 -10.96 -11.64
CA PHE A 510 25.96 -11.11 -12.46
C PHE A 510 25.77 -12.56 -12.91
N ILE A 511 24.53 -13.03 -12.91
CA ILE A 511 24.13 -14.20 -13.70
C ILE A 511 24.09 -13.76 -15.16
N SER A 512 24.74 -14.52 -16.05
CA SER A 512 24.62 -14.28 -17.49
C SER A 512 23.80 -15.34 -18.20
N ALA A 513 22.95 -14.92 -19.13
CA ALA A 513 22.31 -15.78 -20.12
C ALA A 513 22.90 -15.45 -21.50
N VAL A 514 23.25 -16.48 -22.28
CA VAL A 514 23.76 -16.32 -23.65
C VAL A 514 22.72 -16.85 -24.63
N THR A 515 22.30 -15.99 -25.56
CA THR A 515 21.36 -16.28 -26.64
C THR A 515 22.02 -17.11 -27.76
N SER A 516 21.24 -17.68 -28.67
CA SER A 516 21.77 -18.53 -29.76
C SER A 516 22.63 -17.76 -30.74
N ASP A 517 22.33 -16.46 -30.91
CA ASP A 517 23.12 -15.52 -31.70
C ASP A 517 24.34 -14.97 -30.94
N GLY A 518 24.55 -15.40 -29.69
CA GLY A 518 25.73 -15.08 -28.87
C GLY A 518 25.62 -13.79 -28.05
N GLN A 519 24.48 -13.08 -28.07
CA GLN A 519 24.26 -11.95 -27.17
C GLN A 519 24.23 -12.40 -25.70
N ARG A 520 24.78 -11.57 -24.82
CA ARG A 520 24.84 -11.85 -23.37
C ARG A 520 23.98 -10.87 -22.60
N TYR A 521 23.13 -11.41 -21.74
CA TYR A 521 22.28 -10.67 -20.82
C TYR A 521 22.76 -10.91 -19.39
N TYR A 522 22.87 -9.87 -18.58
CA TYR A 522 23.34 -9.91 -17.20
C TYR A 522 22.20 -9.57 -16.22
N TYR A 523 22.12 -10.32 -15.14
CA TYR A 523 21.09 -10.18 -14.10
C TYR A 523 21.74 -10.23 -12.73
N SER A 524 21.34 -9.33 -11.83
CA SER A 524 21.82 -9.36 -10.43
C SER A 524 21.25 -10.59 -9.71
N ARG A 525 22.06 -11.20 -8.84
CA ARG A 525 21.81 -12.51 -8.20
C ARG A 525 20.88 -12.47 -6.99
N ARG A 526 20.12 -11.39 -6.78
CA ARG A 526 19.43 -11.08 -5.52
C ARG A 526 18.53 -12.21 -5.00
N PRO A 527 18.64 -12.56 -3.70
CA PRO A 527 17.64 -13.35 -3.00
C PRO A 527 16.27 -12.63 -3.03
N GLY A 528 15.23 -13.27 -3.58
CA GLY A 528 13.88 -12.69 -3.68
C GLY A 528 13.66 -11.74 -4.87
N TYR A 529 14.73 -11.38 -5.58
CA TYR A 529 14.69 -10.58 -6.81
C TYR A 529 15.47 -11.34 -7.89
N ASN A 530 14.95 -12.52 -8.23
CA ASN A 530 15.46 -13.28 -9.35
C ASN A 530 14.28 -13.59 -10.28
N PRO A 531 14.09 -12.85 -11.40
CA PRO A 531 13.11 -13.26 -12.41
C PRO A 531 13.38 -14.70 -12.87
N TRP A 532 14.63 -15.16 -12.80
CA TRP A 532 15.00 -16.55 -13.05
C TRP A 532 14.65 -17.53 -11.94
N LYS A 533 14.34 -17.18 -10.68
CA LYS A 533 13.84 -18.21 -9.75
C LYS A 533 12.46 -18.74 -10.17
N PHE A 534 11.64 -17.89 -10.75
CA PHE A 534 10.40 -18.29 -11.41
C PHE A 534 10.70 -19.19 -12.63
N PHE A 535 11.65 -18.80 -13.49
CA PHE A 535 12.03 -19.61 -14.65
C PHE A 535 12.73 -20.92 -14.28
N GLU A 536 13.63 -20.94 -13.29
CA GLU A 536 14.35 -22.11 -12.76
C GLU A 536 13.36 -23.07 -12.11
N ALA A 537 12.44 -22.60 -11.25
CA ALA A 537 11.41 -23.46 -10.66
C ALA A 537 10.46 -24.04 -11.74
N LYS A 538 10.10 -23.27 -12.77
CA LYS A 538 9.31 -23.74 -13.91
C LYS A 538 10.10 -24.67 -14.83
N LEU A 539 11.40 -24.44 -15.01
CA LEU A 539 12.31 -25.30 -15.80
C LEU A 539 12.57 -26.62 -15.07
N GLU A 540 12.90 -26.58 -13.79
CA GLU A 540 13.03 -27.77 -12.95
C GLU A 540 11.73 -28.57 -12.92
N TRP A 541 10.57 -27.90 -12.79
CA TRP A 541 9.26 -28.56 -12.92
C TRP A 541 9.04 -29.15 -14.32
N ALA A 542 9.39 -28.42 -15.39
CA ALA A 542 9.24 -28.90 -16.77
C ALA A 542 10.15 -30.10 -17.08
N TYR A 543 11.38 -30.10 -16.58
CA TYR A 543 12.35 -31.18 -16.78
C TYR A 543 12.06 -32.40 -15.89
N SER A 544 11.38 -32.23 -14.76
CA SER A 544 11.08 -33.33 -13.81
C SER A 544 9.69 -33.95 -13.99
N ASN A 545 8.80 -33.36 -14.79
CA ASN A 545 7.41 -33.78 -14.87
C ASN A 545 7.06 -34.37 -16.26
N GLU A 546 6.76 -35.67 -16.34
CA GLU A 546 6.28 -36.33 -17.58
C GLU A 546 5.01 -35.66 -18.15
N LYS A 547 4.22 -35.01 -17.28
CA LYS A 547 3.03 -34.25 -17.68
C LYS A 547 3.36 -33.00 -18.50
N PHE A 548 4.61 -32.54 -18.51
CA PHE A 548 5.06 -31.40 -19.29
C PHE A 548 4.79 -31.57 -20.79
N GLU A 549 5.13 -32.73 -21.37
CA GLU A 549 4.88 -32.99 -22.80
C GLU A 549 3.38 -33.11 -23.10
N GLU A 550 2.58 -33.59 -22.14
CA GLU A 550 1.12 -33.68 -22.27
C GLU A 550 0.44 -32.30 -22.22
N ASP A 551 0.83 -31.43 -21.28
CA ASP A 551 0.31 -30.07 -21.15
C ASP A 551 0.82 -29.15 -22.29
N ARG A 552 2.04 -29.39 -22.79
CA ARG A 552 2.59 -28.76 -24.01
C ARG A 552 1.80 -29.16 -25.25
N ALA A 553 1.46 -30.44 -25.41
CA ALA A 553 0.65 -30.92 -26.54
C ALA A 553 -0.80 -30.38 -26.51
N LYS A 554 -1.32 -30.08 -25.32
CA LYS A 554 -2.67 -29.51 -25.13
C LYS A 554 -2.71 -27.98 -25.19
N GLY A 555 -1.56 -27.31 -25.31
CA GLY A 555 -1.49 -25.84 -25.35
C GLY A 555 -1.83 -25.15 -24.02
N TYR A 556 -1.85 -25.90 -22.91
CA TYR A 556 -2.13 -25.35 -21.57
C TYR A 556 -0.89 -24.75 -20.89
N PHE A 557 0.28 -24.92 -21.49
CA PHE A 557 1.47 -24.23 -20.99
C PHE A 557 1.42 -22.75 -21.40
N PRO A 558 1.65 -21.80 -20.48
CA PRO A 558 1.95 -20.44 -20.89
C PRO A 558 3.17 -20.54 -21.79
N ASN A 559 3.00 -20.16 -23.05
CA ASN A 559 4.07 -20.12 -24.05
C ASN A 559 5.31 -19.34 -23.57
N GLN A 560 5.26 -18.64 -22.43
CA GLN A 560 6.25 -17.72 -21.90
C GLN A 560 7.62 -18.33 -21.59
N VAL A 561 7.74 -19.57 -21.09
CA VAL A 561 9.08 -20.13 -20.75
C VAL A 561 9.78 -20.69 -21.99
N ALA A 562 9.05 -21.48 -22.79
CA ALA A 562 9.55 -22.00 -24.06
C ALA A 562 9.73 -20.88 -25.09
N SER A 563 8.90 -19.83 -25.10
CA SER A 563 9.07 -18.68 -26.00
C SER A 563 10.11 -17.69 -25.50
N VAL A 564 10.36 -17.51 -24.21
CA VAL A 564 11.50 -16.68 -23.76
C VAL A 564 12.81 -17.40 -24.05
N LEU A 565 12.91 -18.71 -23.81
CA LEU A 565 14.10 -19.49 -24.17
C LEU A 565 14.26 -19.68 -25.68
N ALA A 566 13.18 -19.84 -26.45
CA ALA A 566 13.22 -19.95 -27.91
C ALA A 566 13.35 -18.58 -28.63
N ALA A 567 12.73 -17.50 -28.12
CA ALA A 567 12.87 -16.15 -28.67
C ALA A 567 14.20 -15.50 -28.27
N ALA A 568 14.74 -15.83 -27.10
CA ALA A 568 16.13 -15.52 -26.77
C ALA A 568 17.10 -16.53 -27.40
N GLY A 569 16.63 -17.65 -27.97
CA GLY A 569 17.48 -18.73 -28.45
C GLY A 569 18.52 -19.23 -27.43
N ALA A 570 18.31 -19.02 -26.13
CA ALA A 570 19.36 -19.19 -25.13
C ALA A 570 19.83 -20.65 -25.07
N THR A 571 21.09 -20.88 -25.42
CA THR A 571 21.67 -22.23 -25.52
C THR A 571 22.26 -22.71 -24.19
N ALA A 572 22.60 -21.79 -23.28
CA ALA A 572 23.08 -22.09 -21.94
C ALA A 572 22.95 -20.89 -20.98
N VAL A 573 22.57 -21.17 -19.74
CA VAL A 573 22.78 -20.25 -18.60
C VAL A 573 24.13 -20.60 -17.98
N ARG A 574 25.01 -19.60 -17.82
CA ARG A 574 26.30 -19.79 -17.17
C ARG A 574 26.46 -18.75 -16.08
N GLN A 575 26.99 -19.17 -14.93
CA GLN A 575 27.49 -18.22 -13.93
C GLN A 575 28.58 -17.40 -14.61
N SER A 576 28.37 -16.08 -14.69
CA SER A 576 29.40 -15.18 -15.17
C SER A 576 30.33 -14.89 -14.01
N THR A 577 31.63 -14.78 -14.30
CA THR A 577 32.59 -14.18 -13.37
C THR A 577 32.60 -12.65 -13.49
N THR A 578 31.75 -12.07 -14.35
CA THR A 578 31.62 -10.62 -14.51
C THR A 578 30.90 -10.04 -13.31
N THR A 579 31.60 -9.17 -12.59
CA THR A 579 31.05 -8.39 -11.47
C THR A 579 30.31 -7.13 -11.96
N PHE A 580 29.56 -6.49 -11.08
CA PHE A 580 28.97 -5.18 -11.36
C PHE A 580 30.03 -4.13 -11.76
N ALA A 581 31.15 -4.11 -11.04
CA ALA A 581 32.26 -3.22 -11.33
C ALA A 581 32.88 -3.51 -12.70
N ASP A 582 33.11 -4.78 -13.05
CA ASP A 582 33.63 -5.14 -14.37
C ASP A 582 32.74 -4.58 -15.49
N PHE A 583 31.43 -4.68 -15.30
CA PHE A 583 30.44 -4.22 -16.24
C PHE A 583 30.41 -2.68 -16.35
N PHE A 584 30.42 -1.96 -15.21
CA PHE A 584 30.53 -0.51 -15.20
C PHE A 584 31.81 -0.02 -15.89
N TRP A 585 32.97 -0.61 -15.57
CA TRP A 585 34.25 -0.23 -16.15
C TRP A 585 34.39 -0.61 -17.63
N ASP A 586 33.70 -1.66 -18.08
CA ASP A 586 33.58 -1.99 -19.50
C ASP A 586 32.87 -0.87 -20.26
N ILE A 587 31.67 -0.46 -19.81
CA ILE A 587 30.93 0.66 -20.42
C ILE A 587 31.76 1.95 -20.37
N TRP A 588 32.40 2.22 -19.22
CA TRP A 588 33.25 3.39 -19.02
C TRP A 588 34.35 3.49 -20.08
N ARG A 589 35.07 2.40 -20.32
CA ARG A 589 36.15 2.34 -21.32
C ARG A 589 35.62 2.40 -22.75
N GLN A 590 34.55 1.68 -23.06
CA GLN A 590 33.94 1.66 -24.40
C GLN A 590 33.48 3.06 -24.83
N ARG A 591 32.96 3.85 -23.89
CA ARG A 591 32.54 5.24 -24.13
C ARG A 591 33.65 6.26 -24.12
N GLY A 592 34.89 5.84 -23.86
CA GLY A 592 36.03 6.74 -23.78
C GLY A 592 35.93 7.76 -22.63
N HIS A 593 35.15 7.44 -21.58
CA HIS A 593 35.08 8.27 -20.39
C HIS A 593 36.45 8.31 -19.71
N ARG A 594 36.78 9.46 -19.11
CA ARG A 594 38.09 9.67 -18.51
C ARG A 594 37.94 9.71 -17.00
N LEU A 595 38.70 8.86 -16.33
CA LEU A 595 38.90 9.06 -14.90
C LEU A 595 39.62 10.39 -14.70
N PRO A 596 39.15 11.22 -13.78
CA PRO A 596 39.89 12.42 -13.47
C PRO A 596 41.20 12.04 -12.81
N GLU A 597 42.27 12.77 -13.14
CA GLU A 597 43.47 12.74 -12.29
C GLU A 597 43.03 13.09 -10.88
N ALA A 598 43.53 12.38 -9.88
CA ALA A 598 43.08 12.59 -8.50
C ALA A 598 43.25 14.06 -8.04
N ASP A 599 44.22 14.78 -8.62
CA ASP A 599 44.49 16.20 -8.36
C ASP A 599 43.82 17.18 -9.34
N ALA A 600 43.01 16.69 -10.29
CA ALA A 600 42.28 17.55 -11.21
C ALA A 600 41.24 18.39 -10.45
N VAL A 601 41.21 19.68 -10.78
CA VAL A 601 40.32 20.68 -10.17
C VAL A 601 39.19 21.00 -11.14
N VAL A 602 37.95 21.11 -10.63
CA VAL A 602 36.79 21.54 -11.42
C VAL A 602 37.02 22.97 -11.92
N GLN A 603 37.04 23.16 -13.24
CA GLN A 603 37.19 24.48 -13.85
C GLN A 603 35.94 25.34 -13.54
N GLY A 604 36.15 26.61 -13.17
CA GLY A 604 35.05 27.57 -12.92
C GLY A 604 34.75 27.86 -11.45
N ARG A 605 35.41 27.19 -10.49
CA ARG A 605 35.35 27.56 -9.07
C ARG A 605 36.38 28.62 -8.69
N THR A 606 36.11 29.38 -7.62
CA THR A 606 37.05 30.40 -7.16
C THR A 606 38.36 29.73 -6.70
N PRO A 607 39.52 30.43 -6.77
CA PRO A 607 40.81 29.85 -6.34
C PRO A 607 40.85 29.32 -4.91
N THR A 608 39.97 29.82 -4.04
CA THR A 608 39.79 29.37 -2.65
C THR A 608 38.97 28.08 -2.51
N GLU A 609 38.30 27.64 -3.57
CA GLU A 609 37.40 26.47 -3.61
C GLU A 609 37.95 25.35 -4.50
N LYS A 610 39.25 25.34 -4.79
CA LYS A 610 39.89 24.27 -5.58
C LYS A 610 39.92 22.96 -4.80
N LYS A 611 38.79 22.25 -4.80
CA LYS A 611 38.67 20.88 -4.31
C LYS A 611 39.14 19.91 -5.40
N LYS A 612 39.69 18.79 -4.96
CA LYS A 612 40.10 17.71 -5.85
C LYS A 612 38.86 16.93 -6.27
N LEU A 613 38.84 16.41 -7.50
CA LEU A 613 37.74 15.52 -7.91
C LEU A 613 37.62 14.26 -7.02
N ALA A 614 38.72 13.84 -6.39
CA ALA A 614 38.72 12.78 -5.39
C ALA A 614 37.94 13.10 -4.10
N ASP A 615 37.62 14.37 -3.84
CA ASP A 615 36.82 14.80 -2.69
C ASP A 615 35.30 14.72 -2.96
N PHE A 616 34.89 14.21 -4.13
CA PHE A 616 33.50 14.07 -4.54
C PHE A 616 33.12 12.61 -4.77
N VAL A 617 31.83 12.33 -4.61
CA VAL A 617 31.20 11.10 -5.10
C VAL A 617 30.25 11.41 -6.25
N PHE A 618 30.22 10.51 -7.23
CA PHE A 618 29.49 10.68 -8.47
C PHE A 618 28.44 9.59 -8.60
N MET A 619 27.17 9.98 -8.64
CA MET A 619 26.03 9.06 -8.70
C MET A 619 25.60 8.91 -10.16
N PHE A 620 25.74 7.71 -10.69
CA PHE A 620 25.38 7.36 -12.05
C PHE A 620 24.14 6.48 -12.09
N CYS A 621 23.38 6.58 -13.17
CA CYS A 621 22.48 5.53 -13.61
C CYS A 621 23.09 4.87 -14.85
N MET A 622 23.34 3.58 -14.74
CA MET A 622 23.84 2.74 -15.82
C MET A 622 22.66 2.14 -16.57
N SER A 623 22.54 2.52 -17.84
CA SER A 623 21.52 2.03 -18.76
C SER A 623 22.21 1.25 -19.89
N CYS A 624 21.80 -0.01 -20.08
CA CYS A 624 22.42 -0.92 -21.02
C CYS A 624 21.43 -2.03 -21.41
N ASP A 625 21.41 -2.42 -22.68
CA ASP A 625 20.53 -3.49 -23.16
C ASP A 625 20.93 -4.88 -22.66
N ARG A 626 22.22 -5.07 -22.35
CA ARG A 626 22.71 -6.28 -21.67
C ARG A 626 22.10 -6.40 -20.27
N GLN A 627 21.57 -5.31 -19.70
CA GLN A 627 20.79 -5.30 -18.46
C GLN A 627 19.39 -4.70 -18.71
N SER A 628 18.57 -5.38 -19.52
CA SER A 628 17.22 -4.92 -19.82
C SER A 628 16.37 -4.84 -18.54
N LEU A 629 16.00 -3.62 -18.17
CA LEU A 629 14.86 -3.36 -17.29
C LEU A 629 13.59 -3.30 -18.17
N VAL A 630 12.73 -2.31 -17.97
CA VAL A 630 11.50 -2.16 -18.75
C VAL A 630 11.78 -1.37 -20.03
N LEU A 631 12.54 -0.27 -19.93
CA LEU A 631 12.91 0.52 -21.12
C LEU A 631 13.97 -0.22 -21.95
N ALA A 632 13.77 -0.22 -23.26
CA ALA A 632 14.84 -0.49 -24.21
C ALA A 632 15.58 0.82 -24.47
N HIS A 633 16.92 0.80 -24.48
CA HIS A 633 17.69 2.03 -24.55
C HIS A 633 18.20 2.29 -25.98
N GLY A 634 17.30 2.66 -26.91
CA GLY A 634 17.66 3.08 -28.28
C GLY A 634 16.59 2.80 -29.35
N ASP A 635 16.77 3.40 -30.54
CA ASP A 635 16.22 2.92 -31.81
C ASP A 635 17.14 1.82 -32.38
N SER A 636 16.62 0.90 -33.21
CA SER A 636 17.28 -0.33 -33.67
C SER A 636 18.70 -0.20 -34.23
N ASP A 637 19.12 1.01 -34.60
CA ASP A 637 20.36 1.26 -35.34
C ASP A 637 21.43 2.04 -34.55
N THR A 638 21.14 2.52 -33.33
CA THR A 638 22.09 3.34 -32.53
C THR A 638 22.08 3.02 -31.03
N TRP A 639 22.02 1.74 -30.67
CA TRP A 639 22.03 1.27 -29.29
C TRP A 639 23.30 1.73 -28.54
N GLU A 640 23.14 2.71 -27.65
CA GLU A 640 24.24 3.22 -26.87
C GLU A 640 24.05 2.95 -25.37
N GLU A 641 24.82 2.00 -24.85
CA GLU A 641 25.05 1.82 -23.41
C GLU A 641 25.53 3.13 -22.79
N ARG A 642 24.83 3.65 -21.78
CA ARG A 642 25.09 4.99 -21.25
C ARG A 642 25.32 4.94 -19.76
N LEU A 643 26.33 5.70 -19.34
CA LEU A 643 26.48 6.13 -17.95
C LEU A 643 25.98 7.58 -17.87
N VAL A 644 24.84 7.75 -17.19
CA VAL A 644 24.21 9.06 -17.01
C VAL A 644 24.55 9.55 -15.60
N LEU A 645 25.31 10.64 -15.50
CA LEU A 645 25.64 11.27 -14.22
C LEU A 645 24.42 12.00 -13.69
N HIS A 646 23.79 11.47 -12.65
CA HIS A 646 22.60 12.04 -12.03
C HIS A 646 22.92 13.07 -10.94
N GLY A 647 24.05 12.92 -10.27
CA GLY A 647 24.38 13.74 -9.10
C GLY A 647 25.84 13.70 -8.76
N VAL A 648 26.26 14.74 -8.06
CA VAL A 648 27.58 14.85 -7.46
C VAL A 648 27.40 15.32 -6.02
N ARG A 649 28.14 14.75 -5.09
CA ARG A 649 28.13 15.18 -3.69
C ARG A 649 29.56 15.44 -3.22
N ASP A 650 29.74 16.56 -2.54
CA ASP A 650 31.00 16.97 -1.94
C ASP A 650 31.17 16.24 -0.60
N MET A 651 32.20 15.42 -0.45
CA MET A 651 32.38 14.62 0.76
C MET A 651 32.95 15.41 1.94
N THR A 652 33.34 16.68 1.73
CA THR A 652 33.77 17.57 2.82
C THR A 652 32.57 18.25 3.48
N THR A 653 31.60 18.70 2.68
CA THR A 653 30.39 19.37 3.19
C THR A 653 29.20 18.43 3.32
N LEU A 654 29.26 17.25 2.69
CA LEU A 654 28.17 16.31 2.48
C LEU A 654 26.99 16.89 1.69
N GLU A 655 27.16 18.07 1.09
CA GLU A 655 26.15 18.74 0.27
C GLU A 655 26.23 18.28 -1.18
N GLU A 656 25.07 18.21 -1.82
CA GLU A 656 24.99 17.89 -3.24
C GLU A 656 25.28 19.11 -4.11
N GLU A 657 25.79 18.87 -5.31
CA GLU A 657 26.08 19.91 -6.28
C GLU A 657 24.85 20.19 -7.13
N ALA A 658 24.42 21.46 -7.14
CA ALA A 658 23.23 21.88 -7.87
C ALA A 658 23.42 21.88 -9.41
N ASP A 659 24.65 22.14 -9.88
CA ASP A 659 25.03 22.11 -11.31
C ASP A 659 26.04 20.98 -11.55
N ILE A 660 25.57 19.90 -12.16
CA ILE A 660 26.36 18.68 -12.37
C ILE A 660 27.03 18.66 -13.75
N GLU A 661 26.61 19.55 -14.65
CA GLU A 661 27.05 19.63 -16.03
C GLU A 661 28.57 19.87 -16.17
N PRO A 662 29.23 20.71 -15.34
CA PRO A 662 30.70 20.82 -15.35
C PRO A 662 31.40 19.50 -15.05
N PHE A 663 30.88 18.71 -14.11
CA PHE A 663 31.42 17.41 -13.74
C PHE A 663 31.18 16.37 -14.83
N ALA A 664 29.97 16.33 -15.39
CA ALA A 664 29.65 15.46 -16.52
C ALA A 664 30.57 15.72 -17.72
N ARG A 665 30.80 17.00 -18.07
CA ARG A 665 31.77 17.38 -19.13
C ARG A 665 33.19 16.94 -18.81
N ALA A 666 33.63 17.08 -17.56
CA ALA A 666 34.98 16.66 -17.14
C ALA A 666 35.18 15.14 -17.24
N LEU A 667 34.15 14.36 -16.90
CA LEU A 667 34.16 12.89 -16.98
C LEU A 667 33.86 12.36 -18.39
N GLY A 668 33.30 13.20 -19.25
CA GLY A 668 32.83 12.85 -20.58
C GLY A 668 31.52 12.06 -20.57
N CYS A 669 30.68 12.23 -19.55
CA CYS A 669 29.43 11.50 -19.35
C CYS A 669 28.20 12.33 -19.74
N ALA A 670 27.07 11.67 -19.99
CA ALA A 670 25.79 12.33 -20.19
C ALA A 670 25.16 12.76 -18.85
N THR A 671 24.23 13.70 -18.89
CA THR A 671 23.34 14.07 -17.77
C THR A 671 21.90 13.73 -18.13
N PRO A 672 21.00 13.55 -17.14
CA PRO A 672 19.58 13.33 -17.42
C PRO A 672 19.01 14.52 -18.18
N GLN A 673 18.18 14.24 -19.19
CA GLN A 673 17.49 15.28 -19.93
C GLN A 673 16.61 16.13 -18.98
N ARG A 674 16.83 17.45 -18.97
CA ARG A 674 15.91 18.40 -18.31
C ARG A 674 14.62 18.50 -19.12
N ILE A 675 13.49 18.47 -18.41
CA ILE A 675 12.15 18.52 -18.99
C ILE A 675 11.61 19.94 -18.86
N TYR A 676 11.08 20.48 -19.96
CA TYR A 676 10.50 21.82 -20.00
C TYR A 676 8.98 21.73 -19.87
N ASN A 677 8.40 22.69 -19.15
CA ASN A 677 6.95 22.80 -18.98
C ASN A 677 6.32 23.32 -20.29
N PRO A 678 5.50 22.51 -21.00
CA PRO A 678 4.90 22.92 -22.26
C PRO A 678 3.87 24.05 -22.09
N GLU A 679 3.26 24.20 -20.91
CA GLU A 679 2.23 25.20 -20.64
C GLU A 679 2.84 26.56 -20.28
N GLY A 680 4.03 26.58 -19.67
CA GLY A 680 4.69 27.79 -19.15
C GLY A 680 5.75 28.40 -20.05
N GLY A 681 6.12 27.76 -21.17
CA GLY A 681 7.15 28.25 -22.09
C GLY A 681 8.57 28.30 -21.50
N GLY A 682 8.85 27.51 -20.46
CA GLY A 682 10.13 27.49 -19.73
C GLY A 682 10.39 26.17 -18.99
N ASP A 683 11.40 26.14 -18.13
CA ASP A 683 11.80 24.99 -17.30
C ASP A 683 11.08 24.91 -15.94
N GLN A 684 10.19 25.87 -15.66
CA GLN A 684 9.52 26.00 -14.38
C GLN A 684 8.18 25.25 -14.36
N PHE A 685 8.05 24.36 -13.37
CA PHE A 685 6.80 23.73 -12.99
C PHE A 685 6.28 24.41 -11.71
N GLU A 686 4.98 24.62 -11.63
CA GLU A 686 4.34 25.29 -10.50
C GLU A 686 3.80 24.31 -9.46
N SER A 687 3.65 23.03 -9.85
CA SER A 687 2.98 22.03 -9.01
C SER A 687 3.30 20.59 -9.43
N MET A 688 3.02 19.64 -8.53
CA MET A 688 3.20 18.21 -8.78
C MET A 688 2.21 17.71 -9.83
N GLU A 689 1.02 18.29 -9.87
CA GLU A 689 -0.08 17.97 -10.77
C GLU A 689 0.34 18.14 -12.24
N GLN A 690 1.09 19.20 -12.56
CA GLN A 690 1.62 19.42 -13.91
C GLN A 690 2.60 18.31 -14.32
N VAL A 691 3.49 17.90 -13.42
CA VAL A 691 4.46 16.82 -13.68
C VAL A 691 3.76 15.46 -13.80
N VAL A 692 2.75 15.20 -12.96
CA VAL A 692 1.95 13.98 -13.02
C VAL A 692 1.17 13.92 -14.33
N LYS A 693 0.51 15.01 -14.74
CA LYS A 693 -0.20 15.11 -16.02
C LYS A 693 0.74 14.78 -17.18
N LEU A 694 1.93 15.38 -17.21
CA LEU A 694 2.94 15.08 -18.24
C LEU A 694 3.34 13.60 -18.24
N SER A 695 3.41 12.95 -17.09
CA SER A 695 3.80 11.54 -16.99
C SER A 695 2.74 10.56 -17.53
N LEU A 696 1.49 10.99 -17.67
CA LEU A 696 0.40 10.18 -18.22
C LEU A 696 0.55 9.97 -19.73
N ASP A 697 1.17 10.93 -20.42
CA ASP A 697 1.32 10.93 -21.88
C ASP A 697 2.66 10.30 -22.34
N LEU A 698 3.48 9.81 -21.40
CA LEU A 698 4.76 9.17 -21.71
C LEU A 698 4.55 7.79 -22.32
N ASP A 699 5.28 7.51 -23.41
CA ASP A 699 5.47 6.13 -23.89
C ASP A 699 6.29 5.34 -22.85
N PRO A 700 5.71 4.31 -22.21
CA PRO A 700 6.36 3.54 -21.17
C PRO A 700 7.53 2.69 -21.65
N MET A 701 7.71 2.55 -22.97
CA MET A 701 8.85 1.89 -23.61
C MET A 701 10.03 2.84 -23.86
N VAL A 702 9.77 4.16 -23.88
CA VAL A 702 10.78 5.21 -24.12
C VAL A 702 11.18 5.92 -22.83
N SER A 703 10.24 6.17 -21.93
CA SER A 703 10.49 6.88 -20.66
C SER A 703 9.78 6.24 -19.49
N CYS A 704 10.49 6.09 -18.38
CA CYS A 704 9.91 5.54 -17.16
C CYS A 704 9.19 6.61 -16.32
N GLY A 705 9.41 7.89 -16.63
CA GLY A 705 8.90 9.01 -15.85
C GLY A 705 9.95 10.09 -15.59
N PHE A 706 9.77 10.81 -14.50
CA PHE A 706 10.55 11.98 -14.11
C PHE A 706 11.08 11.87 -12.67
N VAL A 707 12.09 12.67 -12.38
CA VAL A 707 12.53 13.02 -11.02
C VAL A 707 12.35 14.52 -10.86
N VAL A 708 11.62 14.92 -9.83
CA VAL A 708 11.52 16.32 -9.39
C VAL A 708 12.53 16.51 -8.25
N ALA A 709 13.36 17.55 -8.34
CA ALA A 709 14.34 17.90 -7.32
C ALA A 709 14.42 19.42 -7.15
N ASP A 710 14.31 19.92 -5.91
CA ASP A 710 14.53 21.34 -5.61
C ASP A 710 15.97 21.64 -5.13
N ARG A 711 16.25 22.92 -4.85
CA ARG A 711 17.56 23.37 -4.34
C ARG A 711 17.95 22.82 -2.96
N ASN A 712 16.98 22.32 -2.20
CA ASN A 712 17.20 21.70 -0.90
C ASN A 712 17.32 20.16 -1.04
N PHE A 713 17.37 19.67 -2.29
CA PHE A 713 17.46 18.26 -2.62
C PHE A 713 16.26 17.43 -2.16
N ASN A 714 15.10 18.08 -1.96
CA ASN A 714 13.82 17.39 -1.82
C ASN A 714 13.51 16.70 -3.16
N ARG A 715 13.43 15.36 -3.14
CA ARG A 715 13.24 14.56 -4.35
C ARG A 715 11.96 13.75 -4.34
N VAL A 716 11.29 13.72 -5.48
CA VAL A 716 10.12 12.85 -5.71
C VAL A 716 10.22 12.24 -7.11
N LYS A 717 9.95 10.93 -7.23
CA LYS A 717 9.88 10.26 -8.54
C LYS A 717 8.45 10.21 -9.05
N VAL A 718 8.25 10.62 -10.30
CA VAL A 718 6.97 10.59 -10.99
C VAL A 718 7.05 9.56 -12.10
N LYS A 719 6.69 8.30 -11.80
CA LYS A 719 6.68 7.22 -12.81
C LYS A 719 5.43 7.31 -13.69
N SER A 720 5.58 7.06 -14.99
CA SER A 720 4.44 6.80 -15.88
C SER A 720 3.61 5.62 -15.32
N PRO A 721 2.27 5.73 -15.24
CA PRO A 721 1.43 4.62 -14.79
C PRO A 721 1.60 3.37 -15.66
N ALA A 722 1.71 3.54 -16.98
CA ALA A 722 1.89 2.45 -17.93
C ALA A 722 3.24 1.75 -17.69
N HIS A 723 4.32 2.52 -17.53
CA HIS A 723 5.63 1.95 -17.23
C HIS A 723 5.63 1.21 -15.89
N ARG A 724 4.95 1.75 -14.87
CA ARG A 724 4.80 1.08 -13.56
C ARG A 724 4.03 -0.23 -13.68
N ALA A 725 3.04 -0.32 -14.56
CA ALA A 725 2.32 -1.57 -14.82
C ALA A 725 3.25 -2.60 -15.47
N LEU A 726 4.04 -2.18 -16.47
CA LEU A 726 5.06 -3.01 -17.12
C LEU A 726 6.14 -3.50 -16.15
N ASP A 727 6.69 -2.60 -15.34
CA ASP A 727 7.63 -2.91 -14.27
C ASP A 727 7.06 -4.03 -13.39
N LYS A 728 5.83 -3.88 -12.90
CA LYS A 728 5.18 -4.90 -12.06
C LYS A 728 4.93 -6.23 -12.78
N LEU A 729 4.62 -6.21 -14.08
CA LEU A 729 4.41 -7.41 -14.89
C LEU A 729 5.72 -8.19 -15.11
N CYS A 730 6.81 -7.49 -15.41
CA CYS A 730 8.11 -8.10 -15.67
C CYS A 730 8.73 -8.79 -14.44
N TRP A 731 8.36 -8.36 -13.22
CA TRP A 731 8.99 -8.85 -11.98
C TRP A 731 8.12 -9.81 -11.15
N ARG A 732 6.82 -10.01 -11.45
CA ARG A 732 5.93 -10.85 -10.62
C ARG A 732 4.92 -11.62 -11.49
N SER A 733 5.02 -12.95 -11.56
CA SER A 733 4.14 -13.76 -12.42
C SER A 733 3.59 -15.05 -11.79
N ASP A 734 3.60 -15.19 -10.47
CA ASP A 734 2.99 -16.37 -9.83
C ASP A 734 1.47 -16.20 -9.65
N ASP A 735 0.98 -14.96 -9.72
CA ASP A 735 -0.42 -14.58 -9.48
C ASP A 735 -1.06 -14.13 -10.80
N GLU A 736 -1.73 -15.07 -11.46
CA GLU A 736 -2.38 -14.87 -12.76
C GLU A 736 -3.44 -13.76 -12.69
N GLU A 737 -4.27 -13.70 -11.65
CA GLU A 737 -5.29 -12.65 -11.49
C GLU A 737 -4.65 -11.27 -11.42
N ARG A 738 -3.53 -11.17 -10.69
CA ARG A 738 -2.76 -9.93 -10.62
C ARG A 738 -2.09 -9.58 -11.94
N SER A 739 -1.52 -10.54 -12.66
CA SER A 739 -0.94 -10.30 -13.99
C SER A 739 -2.01 -9.82 -14.97
N THR A 740 -3.20 -10.43 -15.00
CA THR A 740 -4.34 -9.94 -15.80
C THR A 740 -4.73 -8.53 -15.39
N THR A 741 -4.82 -8.25 -14.10
CA THR A 741 -5.14 -6.91 -13.57
C THR A 741 -4.14 -5.85 -14.00
N LEU A 742 -2.85 -6.16 -13.97
CA LEU A 742 -1.79 -5.25 -14.43
C LEU A 742 -1.82 -5.10 -15.96
N MET A 743 -2.09 -6.16 -16.70
CA MET A 743 -2.21 -6.12 -18.15
C MET A 743 -3.41 -5.31 -18.61
N LEU A 744 -4.55 -5.41 -17.91
CA LEU A 744 -5.71 -4.55 -18.12
C LEU A 744 -5.37 -3.07 -17.94
N ASP A 745 -4.49 -2.78 -17.00
CA ASP A 745 -3.99 -1.43 -16.77
C ASP A 745 -3.16 -0.92 -17.96
N VAL A 746 -2.27 -1.77 -18.50
CA VAL A 746 -1.50 -1.47 -19.72
C VAL A 746 -2.45 -1.21 -20.90
N VAL A 747 -3.38 -2.13 -21.13
CA VAL A 747 -4.41 -2.04 -22.19
C VAL A 747 -5.24 -0.76 -22.07
N ARG A 748 -5.63 -0.41 -20.84
CA ARG A 748 -6.46 0.76 -20.54
C ARG A 748 -5.75 2.07 -20.81
N THR A 749 -4.44 2.15 -20.54
CA THR A 749 -3.68 3.40 -20.63
C THR A 749 -3.25 3.76 -22.05
N ASN A 750 -3.15 2.80 -22.97
CA ASN A 750 -3.17 2.89 -24.45
C ASN A 750 -2.35 1.72 -25.07
N ASP A 751 -2.59 1.44 -26.34
CA ASP A 751 -2.18 0.24 -27.09
C ASP A 751 -0.70 0.26 -27.49
N HIS A 752 0.19 -0.26 -26.65
CA HIS A 752 1.62 -0.32 -26.97
C HIS A 752 1.92 -1.55 -27.85
N THR A 753 1.75 -1.41 -29.16
CA THR A 753 2.28 -2.40 -30.12
C THR A 753 3.78 -2.62 -29.89
N SER A 754 4.51 -1.56 -29.55
CA SER A 754 5.92 -1.58 -29.14
C SER A 754 6.20 -2.48 -27.93
N PHE A 755 5.29 -2.53 -26.95
CA PHE A 755 5.39 -3.44 -25.80
C PHE A 755 5.32 -4.90 -26.24
N LEU A 756 4.41 -5.25 -27.16
CA LEU A 756 4.24 -6.63 -27.66
C LEU A 756 5.28 -7.04 -28.71
N GLU A 757 5.91 -6.07 -29.37
CA GLU A 757 7.10 -6.29 -30.19
C GLU A 757 8.29 -6.64 -29.30
N ARG A 758 8.47 -5.91 -28.19
CA ARG A 758 9.57 -6.14 -27.24
C ARG A 758 9.37 -7.37 -26.37
N PHE A 759 8.16 -7.59 -25.88
CA PHE A 759 7.81 -8.68 -24.98
C PHE A 759 6.72 -9.58 -25.59
N PRO A 760 7.03 -10.30 -26.68
CA PRO A 760 6.05 -11.11 -27.41
C PRO A 760 5.42 -12.21 -26.55
N GLN A 761 6.07 -12.63 -25.45
CA GLN A 761 5.52 -13.58 -24.49
C GLN A 761 4.22 -13.11 -23.81
N TRP A 762 3.96 -11.80 -23.78
CA TRP A 762 2.74 -11.23 -23.20
C TRP A 762 1.59 -11.11 -24.19
N ARG A 763 1.75 -11.44 -25.48
CA ARG A 763 0.71 -11.29 -26.52
C ARG A 763 -0.61 -12.01 -26.16
N GLY A 764 -0.53 -13.21 -25.59
CA GLY A 764 -1.71 -13.95 -25.16
C GLY A 764 -2.48 -13.20 -24.06
N LEU A 765 -1.81 -12.95 -22.93
CA LEU A 765 -2.39 -12.23 -21.80
C LEU A 765 -2.90 -10.82 -22.20
N TYR A 766 -2.19 -10.14 -23.10
CA TYR A 766 -2.60 -8.86 -23.63
C TYR A 766 -3.86 -8.97 -24.48
N ALA A 767 -3.94 -9.94 -25.40
CA ALA A 767 -5.12 -10.16 -26.22
C ALA A 767 -6.35 -10.48 -25.35
N ASP A 768 -6.17 -11.29 -24.31
CA ASP A 768 -7.24 -11.63 -23.36
C ASP A 768 -7.69 -10.39 -22.57
N ALA A 769 -6.75 -9.63 -22.00
CA ALA A 769 -7.04 -8.38 -21.29
C ALA A 769 -7.68 -7.33 -22.22
N ARG A 770 -7.26 -7.27 -23.49
CA ARG A 770 -7.83 -6.37 -24.50
C ARG A 770 -9.25 -6.74 -24.86
N LEU A 771 -9.50 -8.02 -25.11
CA LEU A 771 -10.85 -8.52 -25.36
C LEU A 771 -11.78 -8.19 -24.19
N GLU A 772 -11.31 -8.42 -22.96
CA GLU A 772 -12.07 -8.10 -21.76
C GLU A 772 -12.35 -6.60 -21.62
N TRP A 773 -11.32 -5.76 -21.82
CA TRP A 773 -11.48 -4.31 -21.82
C TRP A 773 -12.49 -3.84 -22.87
N ASP A 774 -12.44 -4.38 -24.09
CA ASP A 774 -13.35 -4.04 -25.17
C ASP A 774 -14.79 -4.48 -24.86
N GLN A 775 -14.98 -5.65 -24.26
CA GLN A 775 -16.29 -6.13 -23.78
C GLN A 775 -16.85 -5.23 -22.66
N PHE A 776 -16.03 -4.87 -21.68
CA PHE A 776 -16.44 -4.03 -20.57
C PHE A 776 -16.78 -2.61 -21.04
N THR A 777 -15.96 -2.00 -21.90
CA THR A 777 -16.23 -0.67 -22.45
C THR A 777 -17.45 -0.66 -23.35
N GLY A 778 -17.63 -1.69 -24.19
CA GLY A 778 -18.85 -1.89 -24.97
C GLY A 778 -20.10 -2.04 -24.10
N TYR A 779 -20.01 -2.73 -22.96
CA TYR A 779 -21.08 -2.79 -21.97
C TYR A 779 -21.41 -1.40 -21.42
N VAL A 780 -20.42 -0.62 -20.98
CA VAL A 780 -20.65 0.73 -20.44
C VAL A 780 -21.27 1.66 -21.48
N ASP A 781 -20.78 1.64 -22.73
CA ASP A 781 -21.35 2.41 -23.83
C ASP A 781 -22.80 2.00 -24.13
N SER A 782 -23.11 0.70 -24.09
CA SER A 782 -24.49 0.20 -24.28
C SER A 782 -25.44 0.67 -23.17
N VAL A 783 -24.96 0.69 -21.91
CA VAL A 783 -25.73 1.21 -20.77
C VAL A 783 -25.93 2.72 -20.91
N PHE A 784 -24.90 3.45 -21.35
CA PHE A 784 -24.99 4.88 -21.59
C PHE A 784 -26.02 5.20 -22.68
N ALA A 785 -26.00 4.47 -23.81
CA ALA A 785 -26.92 4.66 -24.92
C ALA A 785 -28.38 4.31 -24.58
N ALA A 786 -28.60 3.37 -23.65
CA ALA A 786 -29.94 3.00 -23.19
C ALA A 786 -30.58 4.05 -22.27
N ILE A 787 -29.81 4.99 -21.72
CA ILE A 787 -30.32 6.07 -20.87
C ILE A 787 -30.70 7.26 -21.77
N PRO A 788 -31.92 7.79 -21.66
CA PRO A 788 -32.42 8.87 -22.52
C PRO A 788 -31.87 10.24 -22.09
N TRP A 789 -30.54 10.42 -22.19
CA TRP A 789 -29.85 11.63 -21.75
C TRP A 789 -30.42 12.90 -22.41
N PRO A 790 -30.57 14.00 -21.66
CA PRO A 790 -30.97 15.27 -22.26
C PRO A 790 -29.96 15.74 -23.29
N PRO A 791 -30.39 16.26 -24.46
CA PRO A 791 -29.46 16.93 -25.35
C PRO A 791 -28.76 18.03 -24.54
N LYS A 792 -27.43 18.07 -24.58
CA LYS A 792 -26.70 19.19 -24.01
C LYS A 792 -27.21 20.45 -24.70
N GLN A 793 -27.84 21.34 -23.94
CA GLN A 793 -28.11 22.67 -24.44
C GLN A 793 -26.75 23.26 -24.79
N GLN A 794 -26.49 23.47 -26.09
CA GLN A 794 -25.38 24.33 -26.48
C GLN A 794 -25.64 25.66 -25.77
N PRO A 795 -24.63 26.26 -25.10
CA PRO A 795 -24.77 27.59 -24.55
C PRO A 795 -25.04 28.54 -25.71
N THR A 796 -26.32 28.71 -26.06
CA THR A 796 -26.74 29.77 -26.96
C THR A 796 -26.43 31.06 -26.22
N ALA A 797 -25.70 31.96 -26.86
CA ALA A 797 -25.47 33.30 -26.33
C ALA A 797 -26.85 33.95 -26.11
N VAL A 798 -27.37 33.92 -24.88
CA VAL A 798 -28.68 34.49 -24.56
C VAL A 798 -28.49 35.95 -24.18
N ASP A 799 -28.90 36.83 -25.09
CA ASP A 799 -29.37 38.17 -24.77
C ASP A 799 -30.61 38.07 -23.84
N GLY A 800 -30.40 38.36 -22.56
CA GLY A 800 -31.32 39.16 -21.72
C GLY A 800 -32.79 38.74 -21.50
N GLY A 801 -33.21 37.50 -21.73
CA GLY A 801 -34.61 37.07 -21.53
C GLY A 801 -34.77 35.88 -20.60
N GLU A 802 -35.04 36.14 -19.32
CA GLU A 802 -35.31 35.11 -18.29
C GLU A 802 -36.63 34.37 -18.56
N SER A 803 -36.56 33.16 -19.12
CA SER A 803 -37.59 32.14 -18.91
C SER A 803 -36.95 30.75 -18.96
N GLU A 804 -36.76 30.13 -17.79
CA GLU A 804 -36.28 28.75 -17.70
C GLU A 804 -37.38 27.77 -18.17
N PRO A 805 -37.08 26.86 -19.11
CA PRO A 805 -38.03 25.84 -19.53
C PRO A 805 -38.20 24.77 -18.44
N ALA A 806 -39.37 24.73 -17.80
CA ALA A 806 -39.73 23.80 -16.71
C ALA A 806 -39.68 22.29 -17.05
N GLY A 807 -39.36 21.91 -18.30
CA GLY A 807 -39.32 20.51 -18.75
C GLY A 807 -38.00 19.77 -18.52
N GLY A 808 -36.88 20.47 -18.31
CA GLY A 808 -35.55 19.85 -18.24
C GLY A 808 -35.29 19.03 -16.97
N ALA A 809 -35.82 19.48 -15.82
CA ALA A 809 -35.52 18.88 -14.52
C ALA A 809 -36.09 17.45 -14.36
N ALA A 810 -37.33 17.22 -14.81
CA ALA A 810 -37.97 15.91 -14.70
C ALA A 810 -37.25 14.83 -15.53
N MET A 811 -36.76 15.22 -16.72
CA MET A 811 -36.05 14.29 -17.59
C MET A 811 -34.66 13.92 -17.03
N MET A 812 -33.98 14.88 -16.39
CA MET A 812 -32.71 14.62 -15.71
C MET A 812 -32.88 13.68 -14.51
N ASP A 813 -33.93 13.85 -13.71
CA ASP A 813 -34.25 12.96 -12.59
C ASP A 813 -34.42 11.50 -13.04
N ASP A 814 -35.07 11.28 -14.19
CA ASP A 814 -35.27 9.93 -14.72
C ASP A 814 -33.97 9.33 -15.28
N CYS A 815 -33.09 10.15 -15.87
CA CYS A 815 -31.74 9.72 -16.25
C CYS A 815 -30.89 9.35 -15.03
N VAL A 816 -30.97 10.13 -13.94
CA VAL A 816 -30.25 9.84 -12.69
C VAL A 816 -30.73 8.52 -12.07
N LYS A 817 -32.04 8.28 -12.04
CA LYS A 817 -32.60 7.00 -11.56
C LYS A 817 -32.15 5.84 -12.43
N ALA A 818 -32.15 6.00 -13.76
CA ALA A 818 -31.70 4.98 -14.69
C ALA A 818 -30.21 4.67 -14.51
N ALA A 819 -29.35 5.70 -14.40
CA ALA A 819 -27.92 5.53 -14.14
C ALA A 819 -27.66 4.85 -12.79
N LYS A 820 -28.37 5.24 -11.72
CA LYS A 820 -28.27 4.60 -10.39
C LYS A 820 -28.66 3.13 -10.42
N LYS A 821 -29.64 2.75 -11.25
CA LYS A 821 -30.05 1.35 -11.42
C LYS A 821 -28.94 0.50 -12.06
N SER A 822 -28.03 1.11 -12.81
CA SER A 822 -26.85 0.46 -13.38
C SER A 822 -25.72 0.23 -12.37
N GLY A 823 -25.91 0.58 -11.09
CA GLY A 823 -24.99 0.23 -10.01
C GLY A 823 -23.64 0.95 -10.11
N LEU A 824 -22.55 0.18 -10.05
CA LEU A 824 -21.19 0.70 -9.90
C LEU A 824 -20.70 1.53 -11.11
N VAL A 825 -21.32 1.41 -12.28
CA VAL A 825 -20.93 2.20 -13.47
C VAL A 825 -21.54 3.61 -13.49
N ALA A 826 -22.52 3.92 -12.62
CA ALA A 826 -23.21 5.21 -12.61
C ALA A 826 -22.27 6.44 -12.63
N PRO A 827 -21.19 6.50 -11.83
CA PRO A 827 -20.28 7.65 -11.85
C PRO A 827 -19.55 7.85 -13.18
N VAL A 828 -19.28 6.77 -13.92
CA VAL A 828 -18.66 6.82 -15.25
C VAL A 828 -19.65 7.38 -16.26
N LEU A 829 -20.91 6.93 -16.20
CA LEU A 829 -21.97 7.40 -17.10
C LEU A 829 -22.21 8.91 -16.97
N PHE A 830 -22.23 9.45 -15.75
CA PHE A 830 -22.32 10.90 -15.54
C PHE A 830 -21.12 11.64 -16.13
N LYS A 831 -19.89 11.13 -15.95
CA LYS A 831 -18.70 11.74 -16.55
C LYS A 831 -18.75 11.70 -18.08
N MET A 832 -19.20 10.60 -18.68
CA MET A 832 -19.41 10.49 -20.13
C MET A 832 -20.41 11.53 -20.63
N TYR A 833 -21.53 11.70 -19.92
CA TYR A 833 -22.53 12.72 -20.24
C TYR A 833 -21.93 14.12 -20.17
N HIS A 834 -21.26 14.49 -19.08
CA HIS A 834 -20.68 15.82 -18.91
C HIS A 834 -19.53 16.12 -19.87
N ARG A 835 -18.73 15.12 -20.25
CA ARG A 835 -17.62 15.31 -21.20
C ARG A 835 -18.00 15.12 -22.66
N SER A 836 -19.19 14.59 -22.95
CA SER A 836 -19.59 14.18 -24.31
C SER A 836 -18.57 13.25 -24.97
N CYS A 837 -18.07 12.27 -24.22
CA CYS A 837 -17.06 11.33 -24.71
C CYS A 837 -17.44 9.86 -24.44
N ALA A 838 -16.73 8.96 -25.12
CA ALA A 838 -16.93 7.52 -24.99
C ALA A 838 -16.43 6.97 -23.65
N ALA A 839 -16.91 5.78 -23.25
CA ALA A 839 -16.52 5.16 -21.99
C ALA A 839 -15.00 4.99 -21.88
N ARG A 840 -14.33 4.64 -22.99
CA ARG A 840 -12.88 4.49 -23.05
C ARG A 840 -12.12 5.73 -22.56
N GLU A 841 -12.53 6.93 -22.97
CA GLU A 841 -11.86 8.18 -22.59
C GLU A 841 -12.04 8.48 -21.08
N VAL A 842 -13.23 8.24 -20.54
CA VAL A 842 -13.49 8.44 -19.11
C VAL A 842 -12.77 7.39 -18.26
N LEU A 843 -12.79 6.13 -18.70
CA LEU A 843 -12.22 5.01 -17.96
C LEU A 843 -10.68 5.00 -17.99
N ARG A 844 -10.06 5.57 -19.03
CA ARG A 844 -8.59 5.74 -19.12
C ARG A 844 -8.05 6.54 -17.93
N ASP A 845 -8.70 7.64 -17.58
CA ASP A 845 -8.26 8.53 -16.50
C ASP A 845 -8.89 8.17 -15.15
N TYR A 846 -9.70 7.10 -15.10
CA TYR A 846 -10.41 6.70 -13.90
C TYR A 846 -9.46 6.07 -12.88
N PRO A 847 -9.66 6.27 -11.56
CA PRO A 847 -8.82 5.64 -10.56
C PRO A 847 -8.83 4.11 -10.69
N GLN A 848 -7.64 3.52 -10.81
CA GLN A 848 -7.45 2.08 -11.09
C GLN A 848 -8.28 1.18 -10.16
N HIS A 849 -8.24 1.44 -8.85
CA HIS A 849 -8.94 0.61 -7.87
C HIS A 849 -10.47 0.62 -8.04
N LEU A 850 -11.05 1.76 -8.43
CA LEU A 850 -12.49 1.86 -8.72
C LEU A 850 -12.83 1.15 -10.03
N PHE A 851 -11.98 1.30 -11.05
CA PHE A 851 -12.11 0.56 -12.30
C PHE A 851 -12.15 -0.96 -12.07
N LEU A 852 -11.19 -1.50 -11.32
CA LEU A 852 -11.13 -2.93 -11.03
C LEU A 852 -12.34 -3.42 -10.24
N ARG A 853 -12.89 -2.59 -9.34
CA ARG A 853 -14.13 -2.91 -8.62
C ARG A 853 -15.32 -3.01 -9.57
N MET A 854 -15.46 -2.06 -10.50
CA MET A 854 -16.51 -2.10 -11.53
C MET A 854 -16.37 -3.35 -12.42
N LEU A 855 -15.15 -3.63 -12.86
CA LEU A 855 -14.85 -4.79 -13.70
C LEU A 855 -15.17 -6.12 -12.98
N LYS A 856 -14.77 -6.27 -11.72
CA LYS A 856 -15.11 -7.46 -10.91
C LYS A 856 -16.62 -7.63 -10.73
N SER A 857 -17.36 -6.54 -10.55
CA SER A 857 -18.83 -6.58 -10.48
C SER A 857 -19.44 -7.04 -11.80
N TRP A 858 -18.98 -6.48 -12.91
CA TRP A 858 -19.43 -6.86 -14.25
C TRP A 858 -19.12 -8.34 -14.56
N ARG A 859 -17.91 -8.83 -14.24
CA ARG A 859 -17.55 -10.26 -14.36
C ARG A 859 -18.54 -11.16 -13.62
N ARG A 860 -18.95 -10.80 -12.39
CA ARG A 860 -19.94 -11.57 -11.62
C ARG A 860 -21.31 -11.57 -12.28
N GLU A 861 -21.73 -10.45 -12.85
CA GLU A 861 -22.99 -10.34 -13.58
C GLU A 861 -22.97 -11.20 -14.86
N GLU A 862 -21.91 -11.13 -15.66
CA GLU A 862 -21.76 -11.94 -16.87
C GLU A 862 -21.68 -13.44 -16.55
N ALA A 863 -20.93 -13.84 -15.52
CA ALA A 863 -20.90 -15.22 -15.06
C ALA A 863 -22.29 -15.71 -14.62
N THR A 864 -23.06 -14.84 -13.95
CA THR A 864 -24.44 -15.15 -13.54
C THR A 864 -25.37 -15.26 -14.75
N LYS A 865 -25.18 -14.47 -15.80
CA LYS A 865 -25.95 -14.56 -17.05
C LYS A 865 -25.60 -15.82 -17.83
N ALA A 866 -24.32 -16.17 -17.93
CA ALA A 866 -23.85 -17.36 -18.64
C ALA A 866 -24.28 -18.68 -17.95
N HIS A 867 -24.45 -18.66 -16.62
CA HIS A 867 -24.95 -19.82 -15.87
C HIS A 867 -26.46 -20.04 -16.00
N LYS A 868 -27.23 -18.99 -16.32
CA LYS A 868 -28.68 -19.05 -16.53
C LYS A 868 -29.01 -19.44 -17.96
#